data_AF-A0A1I6LV73-F1
#
_entry.id   AF-A0A1I6LV73-F1
#
_cell.length_a   1.000
_cell.length_b   1.000
_cell.length_c   1.000
_cell.angle_alpha   90.00
_cell.angle_beta   90.00
_cell.angle_gamma   90.00
#
_symmetry.space_group_name_H-M   'P 1'
#
loop_
_entity.id
_entity.type
_entity.pdbx_description
1 polymer ?
#
loop_
_entity_poly.entity_id
_entity_poly.type
_entity_poly.pdbx_seq_one_letter_code
_entity_poly.pdbx_strand_id
1 'polypeptide(L)'
;MATGEVTNGRAASRRLIGRQSELARLESLLKHAIEAPHAQTAFVEGEAGMGKTRIVMEFASRAEALGANVLVGRCVLHGELILPYAPLVEVLTDLVRQRGVAGVVELAAPNAPELARWIPALDDAVSVPELNRASANRLFRAVRAIVDGLSKGSPVVIIIEDLQWADQSTVELMAILSSQLRGGTLLLFTVRSDETSAEPEVARFIAEAGRGSDRRVVLQPLTREEQALQLSDILGVPPRKALLDDVYARAEGNPFFAEELLALARDGDLPATVRDLLLARLEALSPATRQVLRAACVIGRRVTHRLLEQVADRSGPSLDAALRPAVEQHVLLTEQAGGLYMFRHALLQEAIAGGLLPGEAARLHERAAAALTESPELAGTAGAAAGAIARHWDAAGDRPRALTSSVAAAREAARALAFSESLSHYDRAIALLEVVRDGDELLDEPRYRLLWAAAEVAHLAGRPERAAELIRAAIDAVDPAERHHHGYLHERLGRYLWMAADGVGALAAYQRAVELVPAEPETSWRAAVLSGYSQVLMLGGRFEESAALAEEAIRIAQTVPNARSIEGHARNNLGVDLAHVGSVDEGIVQLLLARDIAEEQFDDLDDIARAVVNLQSILFDADRIEEAAVVAIEGIAVVDGLGLQQRKGVWARCDAAEALLRLGRYPEAELLLDEAATFEPLGIDALRADLTRGQLHFRRGALAEADALLERAARNGARLLDGQLIGPLYATWIEVAVARGELDAAVAAAHTAQLALSDEEPAIYAVPVFVAAAAAAAARSRVDASHARDAGSVREWVELAAAALARDAAAVPTTLATYAGALCELAESEGRECAAEWVDAAEQWARVKDPFREAQMRLRAAEALLALGDRRAAAAQVRAAAVTSADIGAQQLMRMANRIAKHARVVLGDEPKPDADLYQLTPREREVLALVAEGLTDRTIGSRLYISHRTVERHVSNLLAKLDAGRRAELTAIAHRHGLVI
;
A
#
# COMPACT_ATOMS: atom_id res chain seq x y z
N MET A 1 31.32 51.07 -28.71
CA MET A 1 31.58 51.12 -27.26
C MET A 1 30.40 51.81 -26.61
N ALA A 2 29.47 51.02 -26.08
CA ALA A 2 28.44 51.44 -25.13
C ALA A 2 28.22 50.21 -24.25
N THR A 3 28.82 50.26 -23.06
CA THR A 3 28.71 49.28 -21.98
C THR A 3 27.31 49.40 -21.43
N GLY A 4 26.44 48.42 -21.73
CA GLY A 4 25.22 48.23 -20.96
C GLY A 4 25.62 47.74 -19.59
N GLU A 5 25.84 48.66 -18.66
CA GLU A 5 25.96 48.35 -17.25
C GLU A 5 24.71 47.58 -16.83
N VAL A 6 24.91 46.38 -16.29
CA VAL A 6 23.89 45.63 -15.56
C VAL A 6 23.51 46.52 -14.38
N THR A 7 22.42 47.27 -14.51
CA THR A 7 21.90 48.10 -13.43
C THR A 7 21.63 47.21 -12.23
N ASN A 8 22.27 47.55 -11.10
CA ASN A 8 22.09 46.99 -9.77
C ASN A 8 20.65 46.47 -9.55
N GLY A 9 20.47 45.15 -9.49
CA GLY A 9 19.32 44.58 -8.78
C GLY A 9 18.78 43.20 -9.18
N ARG A 10 18.84 42.73 -10.44
CA ARG A 10 18.10 41.49 -10.80
C ARG A 10 18.76 40.64 -11.89
N ALA A 11 19.10 39.41 -11.54
CA ALA A 11 19.64 38.40 -12.44
C ALA A 11 18.63 37.31 -12.86
N ALA A 12 17.32 37.51 -12.60
CA ALA A 12 16.28 36.52 -12.89
C ALA A 12 15.20 37.09 -13.83
N SER A 13 14.66 36.23 -14.71
CA SER A 13 13.59 36.59 -15.64
C SER A 13 12.29 36.92 -14.89
N ARG A 14 11.58 37.98 -15.30
CA ARG A 14 10.29 38.39 -14.73
C ARG A 14 9.15 37.56 -15.30
N ARG A 15 9.22 37.23 -16.59
CA ARG A 15 8.20 36.44 -17.28
C ARG A 15 8.53 34.95 -17.28
N LEU A 16 7.49 34.12 -17.24
CA LEU A 16 7.63 32.68 -17.49
C LEU A 16 7.79 32.45 -19.00
N ILE A 17 8.93 31.90 -19.40
CA ILE A 17 9.31 31.69 -20.81
C ILE A 17 9.28 30.19 -21.13
N GLY A 18 8.72 29.81 -22.29
CA GLY A 18 8.80 28.44 -22.82
C GLY A 18 8.06 27.37 -22.02
N ARG A 19 7.01 27.73 -21.26
CA ARG A 19 6.26 26.82 -20.38
C ARG A 19 4.75 26.84 -20.62
N GLN A 20 4.33 27.33 -21.79
CA GLN A 20 2.91 27.53 -22.10
C GLN A 20 2.14 26.20 -22.20
N SER A 21 2.76 25.16 -22.77
CA SER A 21 2.16 23.82 -22.88
C SER A 21 1.97 23.16 -21.51
N GLU A 22 2.99 23.21 -20.66
CA GLU A 22 3.00 22.62 -19.34
C GLU A 22 1.98 23.32 -18.44
N LEU A 23 1.90 24.65 -18.51
CA LEU A 23 0.94 25.45 -17.76
C LEU A 23 -0.51 25.18 -18.21
N ALA A 24 -0.76 25.14 -19.53
CA ALA A 24 -2.07 24.78 -20.07
C ALA A 24 -2.51 23.37 -19.63
N ARG A 25 -1.55 22.46 -19.45
CA ARG A 25 -1.82 21.10 -18.97
C ARG A 25 -2.18 21.06 -17.48
N LEU A 26 -1.49 21.82 -16.63
CA LEU A 26 -1.88 21.98 -15.22
C LEU A 26 -3.27 22.61 -15.09
N GLU A 27 -3.57 23.63 -15.89
CA GLU A 27 -4.90 24.24 -15.96
C GLU A 27 -5.98 23.24 -16.42
N SER A 28 -5.65 22.35 -17.36
CA SER A 28 -6.54 21.25 -17.77
C SER A 28 -6.80 20.27 -16.64
N LEU A 29 -5.76 19.85 -15.90
CA LEU A 29 -5.88 18.94 -14.76
C LEU A 29 -6.78 19.51 -13.66
N LEU A 30 -6.68 20.81 -13.38
CA LEU A 30 -7.59 21.49 -12.44
C LEU A 30 -9.04 21.42 -12.91
N LYS A 31 -9.32 21.62 -14.20
CA LYS A 31 -10.68 21.49 -14.75
C LYS A 31 -11.22 20.06 -14.61
N HIS A 32 -10.40 19.06 -14.91
CA HIS A 32 -10.80 17.65 -14.74
C HIS A 32 -11.05 17.32 -13.26
N ALA A 33 -10.26 17.90 -12.35
CA ALA A 33 -10.47 17.71 -10.91
C ALA A 33 -11.84 18.17 -10.45
N ILE A 34 -12.40 19.23 -11.05
CA ILE A 34 -13.74 19.74 -10.72
C ILE A 34 -14.85 18.77 -11.15
N GLU A 35 -14.66 18.09 -12.28
CA GLU A 35 -15.66 17.18 -12.87
C GLU A 35 -15.55 15.74 -12.35
N ALA A 36 -14.36 15.35 -11.88
CA ALA A 36 -14.10 14.00 -11.39
C ALA A 36 -14.79 13.72 -10.05
N PRO A 37 -15.20 12.47 -9.77
CA PRO A 37 -15.75 12.08 -8.47
C PRO A 37 -14.71 12.05 -7.34
N HIS A 38 -13.42 11.94 -7.69
CA HIS A 38 -12.28 11.84 -6.77
C HIS A 38 -11.19 12.86 -7.11
N ALA A 39 -10.34 13.16 -6.13
CA ALA A 39 -9.20 14.06 -6.31
C ALA A 39 -8.28 13.61 -7.45
N GLN A 40 -7.71 14.58 -8.14
CA GLN A 40 -6.70 14.34 -9.17
C GLN A 40 -5.31 14.55 -8.58
N THR A 41 -4.37 13.70 -9.00
CA THR A 41 -2.98 13.77 -8.58
C THR A 41 -2.09 14.00 -9.81
N ALA A 42 -1.15 14.92 -9.70
CA ALA A 42 -0.21 15.26 -10.77
C ALA A 42 1.20 15.55 -10.25
N PHE A 43 2.19 15.32 -11.11
CA PHE A 43 3.62 15.48 -10.82
C PHE A 43 4.26 16.45 -11.80
N VAL A 44 5.00 17.43 -11.29
CA VAL A 44 5.87 18.31 -12.08
C VAL A 44 7.31 17.88 -11.89
N GLU A 45 7.92 17.41 -12.96
CA GLU A 45 9.22 16.75 -12.93
C GLU A 45 10.27 17.53 -13.71
N GLY A 46 11.51 17.47 -13.26
CA GLY A 46 12.65 18.01 -13.99
C GLY A 46 13.87 18.13 -13.10
N GLU A 47 15.03 18.36 -13.70
CA GLU A 47 16.30 18.50 -12.98
C GLU A 47 16.31 19.74 -12.06
N ALA A 48 17.31 19.82 -11.18
CA ALA A 48 17.54 21.02 -10.38
C ALA A 48 17.66 22.28 -11.27
N GLY A 49 16.95 23.35 -10.91
CA GLY A 49 17.00 24.62 -11.64
C GLY A 49 16.10 24.73 -12.89
N MET A 50 15.38 23.68 -13.26
CA MET A 50 14.53 23.66 -14.48
C MET A 50 13.28 24.56 -14.45
N GLY A 51 12.99 25.18 -13.30
CA GLY A 51 11.87 26.09 -13.12
C GLY A 51 10.60 25.47 -12.53
N LYS A 52 10.67 24.29 -11.88
CA LYS A 52 9.55 23.60 -11.23
C LYS A 52 8.74 24.51 -10.29
N THR A 53 9.39 25.11 -9.30
CA THR A 53 8.76 26.08 -8.39
C THR A 53 8.17 27.27 -9.13
N ARG A 54 8.84 27.76 -10.19
CA ARG A 54 8.36 28.93 -10.95
C ARG A 54 7.07 28.66 -11.70
N ILE A 55 6.95 27.51 -12.38
CA ILE A 55 5.72 27.14 -13.10
C ILE A 55 4.58 26.85 -12.13
N VAL A 56 4.88 26.19 -11.00
CA VAL A 56 3.89 25.88 -9.96
C VAL A 56 3.34 27.14 -9.30
N MET A 57 4.20 28.14 -9.01
CA MET A 57 3.75 29.42 -8.46
C MET A 57 2.95 30.26 -9.47
N GLU A 58 3.30 30.21 -10.76
CA GLU A 58 2.50 30.85 -11.82
C GLU A 58 1.11 30.17 -11.92
N PHE A 59 1.08 28.84 -11.89
CA PHE A 59 -0.16 28.06 -11.88
C PHE A 59 -1.02 28.37 -10.64
N ALA A 60 -0.41 28.39 -9.46
CA ALA A 60 -1.06 28.75 -8.20
C ALA A 60 -1.77 30.10 -8.29
N SER A 61 -1.06 31.14 -8.73
CA SER A 61 -1.62 32.49 -8.88
C SER A 61 -2.80 32.54 -9.87
N ARG A 62 -2.74 31.76 -10.96
CA ARG A 62 -3.85 31.65 -11.92
C ARG A 62 -5.03 30.89 -11.35
N ALA A 63 -4.79 29.82 -10.59
CA ALA A 63 -5.83 29.05 -9.93
C ALA A 63 -6.57 29.91 -8.88
N GLU A 64 -5.83 30.69 -8.08
CA GLU A 64 -6.41 31.67 -7.14
C GLU A 64 -7.25 32.73 -7.86
N ALA A 65 -6.77 33.25 -9.00
CA ALA A 65 -7.51 34.21 -9.81
C ALA A 65 -8.82 33.64 -10.39
N LEU A 66 -8.89 32.31 -10.53
CA LEU A 66 -10.10 31.56 -10.92
C LEU A 66 -10.94 31.13 -9.70
N GLY A 67 -10.56 31.55 -8.49
CA GLY A 67 -11.29 31.31 -7.24
C GLY A 67 -10.90 30.03 -6.50
N ALA A 68 -9.86 29.30 -6.90
CA ALA A 68 -9.42 28.11 -6.19
C ALA A 68 -8.77 28.47 -4.83
N ASN A 69 -8.97 27.63 -3.81
CA ASN A 69 -8.18 27.67 -2.59
C ASN A 69 -6.84 27.00 -2.85
N VAL A 70 -5.74 27.76 -2.85
CA VAL A 70 -4.39 27.22 -3.06
C VAL A 70 -3.65 27.14 -1.74
N LEU A 71 -3.15 25.94 -1.44
CA LEU A 71 -2.39 25.62 -0.24
C LEU A 71 -1.03 25.07 -0.65
N VAL A 72 0.05 25.63 -0.11
CA VAL A 72 1.42 25.26 -0.48
C VAL A 72 2.16 24.77 0.76
N GLY A 73 2.75 23.59 0.64
CA GLY A 73 3.65 23.00 1.64
C GLY A 73 4.95 22.55 0.99
N ARG A 74 6.02 22.55 1.75
CA ARG A 74 7.35 22.15 1.26
C ARG A 74 7.91 21.01 2.08
N CYS A 75 8.45 20.01 1.41
CA CYS A 75 9.31 19.02 2.04
C CYS A 75 10.63 19.73 2.40
N VAL A 76 10.83 19.99 3.69
CA VAL A 76 12.02 20.70 4.17
C VAL A 76 13.03 19.70 4.72
N LEU A 77 14.20 19.65 4.10
CA LEU A 77 15.37 19.02 4.67
C LEU A 77 16.08 20.01 5.62
N HIS A 78 15.98 19.79 6.93
CA HIS A 78 16.58 20.66 7.95
C HIS A 78 18.03 20.26 8.23
N GLY A 79 18.92 20.35 7.23
CA GLY A 79 20.25 19.72 7.29
C GLY A 79 20.21 18.38 6.58
N GLU A 80 20.39 17.28 7.31
CA GLU A 80 20.10 15.90 6.84
C GLU A 80 18.85 15.29 7.52
N LEU A 81 18.14 16.06 8.36
CA LEU A 81 16.92 15.60 9.05
C LEU A 81 15.70 15.94 8.22
N ILE A 82 14.86 14.94 8.00
CA ILE A 82 13.52 15.13 7.46
C ILE A 82 12.57 15.32 8.64
N LEU A 83 11.77 16.38 8.58
CA LEU A 83 10.78 16.69 9.61
C LEU A 83 9.46 15.99 9.27
N PRO A 84 8.90 15.16 10.18
CA PRO A 84 7.66 14.46 9.91
C PRO A 84 6.52 15.41 9.60
N TYR A 85 5.73 15.09 8.57
CA TYR A 85 4.56 15.85 8.14
C TYR A 85 4.82 17.34 7.82
N ALA A 86 6.08 17.76 7.67
CA ALA A 86 6.47 19.16 7.48
C ALA A 86 5.66 19.91 6.42
N PRO A 87 5.44 19.39 5.19
CA PRO A 87 4.65 20.09 4.19
C PRO A 87 3.21 20.33 4.63
N LEU A 88 2.60 19.38 5.37
CA LEU A 88 1.23 19.54 5.86
C LEU A 88 1.15 20.52 7.03
N VAL A 89 2.13 20.49 7.93
CA VAL A 89 2.22 21.49 9.00
C VAL A 89 2.30 22.89 8.42
N GLU A 90 3.07 23.10 7.35
CA GLU A 90 3.15 24.39 6.64
C GLU A 90 1.80 24.77 6.02
N VAL A 91 1.17 23.86 5.27
CA VAL A 91 -0.17 24.05 4.68
C VAL A 91 -1.20 24.48 5.72
N LEU A 92 -1.26 23.76 6.84
CA LEU A 92 -2.26 24.02 7.88
C LEU A 92 -1.94 25.28 8.66
N THR A 93 -0.66 25.59 8.89
CA THR A 93 -0.24 26.85 9.53
C THR A 93 -0.62 28.05 8.67
N ASP A 94 -0.44 27.97 7.36
CA ASP A 94 -0.87 29.03 6.44
C ASP A 94 -2.39 29.16 6.42
N LEU A 95 -3.13 28.04 6.42
CA LEU A 95 -4.58 28.07 6.52
C LEU A 95 -5.07 28.74 7.81
N VAL A 96 -4.42 28.50 8.95
CA VAL A 96 -4.71 29.19 10.22
C VAL A 96 -4.47 30.70 10.09
N ARG A 97 -3.43 31.14 9.36
CA ARG A 97 -3.20 32.58 9.09
C ARG A 97 -4.30 33.18 8.23
N GLN A 98 -4.80 32.43 7.24
CA GLN A 98 -5.83 32.90 6.31
C GLN A 98 -7.24 32.94 6.93
N ARG A 99 -7.61 31.92 7.72
CA ARG A 99 -8.98 31.70 8.23
C ARG A 99 -9.13 31.94 9.73
N GLY A 100 -8.02 32.08 10.45
CA GLY A 100 -7.99 32.12 11.91
C GLY A 100 -8.17 30.73 12.55
N VAL A 101 -7.80 30.62 13.82
CA VAL A 101 -7.92 29.39 14.62
C VAL A 101 -9.35 28.84 14.62
N ALA A 102 -10.34 29.70 14.88
CA ALA A 102 -11.74 29.29 14.95
C ALA A 102 -12.25 28.70 13.61
N GLY A 103 -11.86 29.27 12.48
CA GLY A 103 -12.27 28.78 11.16
C GLY A 103 -11.67 27.40 10.83
N VAL A 104 -10.42 27.15 11.22
CA VAL A 104 -9.79 25.83 11.04
C VAL A 104 -10.41 24.78 11.97
N VAL A 105 -10.70 25.14 13.23
CA VAL A 105 -11.38 24.25 14.17
C VAL A 105 -12.78 23.88 13.67
N GLU A 106 -13.53 24.85 13.12
CA GLU A 106 -14.85 24.59 12.53
C GLU A 106 -14.78 23.63 11.33
N LEU A 107 -13.82 23.84 10.43
CA LEU A 107 -13.61 22.97 9.27
C LEU A 107 -13.19 21.55 9.66
N ALA A 108 -12.39 21.41 10.71
CA ALA A 108 -11.85 20.12 11.16
C ALA A 108 -12.78 19.37 12.14
N ALA A 109 -13.87 19.99 12.58
CA ALA A 109 -14.77 19.41 13.58
C ALA A 109 -15.39 18.08 13.11
N PRO A 110 -15.57 17.08 14.00
CA PRO A 110 -15.23 17.10 15.43
C PRO A 110 -13.76 16.74 15.73
N ASN A 111 -12.92 16.48 14.73
CA ASN A 111 -11.56 15.94 14.90
C ASN A 111 -10.47 17.01 15.09
N ALA A 112 -10.85 18.28 15.21
CA ALA A 112 -9.95 19.42 15.39
C ALA A 112 -8.91 19.26 16.53
N PRO A 113 -9.20 18.61 17.67
CA PRO A 113 -8.23 18.44 18.75
C PRO A 113 -6.92 17.75 18.34
N GLU A 114 -6.94 16.86 17.34
CA GLU A 114 -5.71 16.19 16.90
C GLU A 114 -4.77 17.12 16.13
N LEU A 115 -5.30 18.19 15.49
CA LEU A 115 -4.48 19.14 14.74
C LEU A 115 -3.56 19.96 15.64
N ALA A 116 -3.87 20.09 16.93
CA ALA A 116 -3.00 20.76 17.89
C ALA A 116 -1.63 20.08 18.03
N ARG A 117 -1.54 18.76 17.75
CA ARG A 117 -0.26 18.04 17.69
C ARG A 117 0.69 18.57 16.62
N TRP A 118 0.15 19.19 15.58
CA TRP A 118 0.91 19.74 14.45
C TRP A 118 0.97 21.26 14.48
N ILE A 119 -0.02 21.91 15.10
CA ILE A 119 -0.21 23.36 15.08
C ILE A 119 -0.29 23.89 16.51
N PRO A 120 0.83 24.36 17.08
CA PRO A 120 0.86 24.88 18.46
C PRO A 120 -0.13 26.03 18.72
N ALA A 121 -0.51 26.78 17.69
CA ALA A 121 -1.50 27.86 17.80
C ALA A 121 -2.92 27.37 18.20
N LEU A 122 -3.16 26.06 18.16
CA LEU A 122 -4.41 25.43 18.58
C LEU A 122 -4.39 24.94 20.03
N ASP A 123 -3.23 24.91 20.71
CA ASP A 123 -3.08 24.32 22.06
C ASP A 123 -4.03 24.92 23.10
N ASP A 124 -4.30 26.22 23.02
CA ASP A 124 -5.23 26.92 23.93
C ASP A 124 -6.71 26.81 23.51
N ALA A 125 -6.97 26.39 22.26
CA ALA A 125 -8.31 26.36 21.67
C ALA A 125 -9.00 24.99 21.78
N VAL A 126 -8.23 23.90 21.90
CA VAL A 126 -8.72 22.52 21.97
C VAL A 126 -7.95 21.71 23.01
N SER A 127 -8.63 20.82 23.73
CA SER A 127 -7.96 19.89 24.64
C SER A 127 -7.37 18.74 23.85
N VAL A 128 -6.05 18.59 23.82
CA VAL A 128 -5.37 17.48 23.14
C VAL A 128 -5.66 16.17 23.89
N PRO A 129 -6.27 15.16 23.24
CA PRO A 129 -6.50 13.86 23.88
C PRO A 129 -5.19 13.15 24.21
N GLU A 130 -5.22 12.22 25.18
CA GLU A 130 -4.11 11.28 25.36
C GLU A 130 -3.86 10.48 24.07
N LEU A 131 -2.59 10.14 23.84
CA LEU A 131 -2.20 9.30 22.70
C LEU A 131 -2.89 7.94 22.81
N ASN A 132 -3.66 7.58 21.80
CA ASN A 132 -4.23 6.26 21.67
C ASN A 132 -4.15 5.78 20.22
N ARG A 133 -4.57 4.54 19.97
CA ARG A 133 -4.45 3.91 18.64
C ARG A 133 -5.23 4.65 17.54
N ALA A 134 -6.27 5.40 17.92
CA ALA A 134 -7.13 6.13 16.99
C ALA A 134 -6.67 7.56 16.69
N SER A 135 -5.64 8.08 17.37
CA SER A 135 -5.16 9.46 17.17
C SER A 135 -4.71 9.74 15.73
N ALA A 136 -3.97 8.84 15.08
CA ALA A 136 -3.54 8.98 13.68
C ALA A 136 -4.73 9.08 12.70
N ASN A 137 -5.76 8.28 12.94
CA ASN A 137 -6.98 8.28 12.13
C ASN A 137 -7.80 9.55 12.29
N ARG A 138 -7.97 10.03 13.52
CA ARG A 138 -8.68 11.29 13.78
C ARG A 138 -7.95 12.47 13.15
N LEU A 139 -6.61 12.47 13.19
CA LEU A 139 -5.81 13.46 12.50
C LEU A 139 -6.04 13.43 10.97
N PHE A 140 -6.02 12.24 10.37
CA PHE A 140 -6.37 12.09 8.95
C PHE A 140 -7.77 12.63 8.64
N ARG A 141 -8.77 12.28 9.45
CA ARG A 141 -10.13 12.79 9.28
C ARG A 141 -10.21 14.30 9.44
N ALA A 142 -9.41 14.90 10.33
CA ALA A 142 -9.35 16.34 10.50
C ALA A 142 -8.83 17.02 9.22
N VAL A 143 -7.74 16.50 8.64
CA VAL A 143 -7.19 16.99 7.36
C VAL A 143 -8.20 16.81 6.22
N ARG A 144 -8.82 15.63 6.12
CA ARG A 144 -9.85 15.36 5.10
C ARG A 144 -11.05 16.31 5.25
N ALA A 145 -11.55 16.50 6.46
CA ALA A 145 -12.68 17.40 6.75
C ALA A 145 -12.37 18.85 6.35
N ILE A 146 -11.13 19.31 6.58
CA ILE A 146 -10.68 20.61 6.10
C ILE A 146 -10.76 20.71 4.59
N VAL A 147 -10.19 19.73 3.87
CA VAL A 147 -10.17 19.77 2.40
C VAL A 147 -11.58 19.66 1.82
N ASP A 148 -12.41 18.75 2.34
CA ASP A 148 -13.81 18.58 1.96
C ASP A 148 -14.64 19.83 2.28
N GLY A 149 -14.35 20.52 3.38
CA GLY A 149 -14.99 21.77 3.75
C GLY A 149 -14.65 22.90 2.78
N LEU A 150 -13.38 22.99 2.38
CA LEU A 150 -12.91 23.98 1.42
C LEU A 150 -13.46 23.70 0.00
N SER A 151 -13.52 22.43 -0.40
CA SER A 151 -13.94 22.02 -1.76
C SER A 151 -15.42 22.23 -2.06
N LYS A 152 -16.28 22.34 -1.02
CA LYS A 152 -17.72 22.65 -1.17
C LYS A 152 -17.99 24.00 -1.83
N GLY A 153 -17.12 24.98 -1.61
CA GLY A 153 -17.30 26.36 -2.09
C GLY A 153 -16.50 26.68 -3.34
N SER A 154 -15.31 26.11 -3.48
CA SER A 154 -14.40 26.37 -4.60
C SER A 154 -13.37 25.24 -4.73
N PRO A 155 -12.77 25.02 -5.91
CA PRO A 155 -11.76 23.98 -6.09
C PRO A 155 -10.58 24.17 -5.12
N VAL A 156 -9.98 23.07 -4.67
CA VAL A 156 -8.81 23.08 -3.79
C VAL A 156 -7.60 22.59 -4.55
N VAL A 157 -6.49 23.33 -4.47
CA VAL A 157 -5.19 22.92 -5.00
C VAL A 157 -4.21 22.81 -3.84
N ILE A 158 -3.71 21.60 -3.58
CA ILE A 158 -2.66 21.36 -2.58
C ILE A 158 -1.37 21.10 -3.33
N ILE A 159 -0.38 21.94 -3.10
CA ILE A 159 0.92 21.90 -3.74
C ILE A 159 1.94 21.43 -2.70
N ILE A 160 2.58 20.30 -2.95
CA ILE A 160 3.69 19.80 -2.15
C ILE A 160 4.99 19.91 -2.96
N GLU A 161 5.87 20.82 -2.55
CA GLU A 161 7.16 20.99 -3.22
C GLU A 161 8.23 20.01 -2.72
N ASP A 162 9.04 19.52 -3.66
CA ASP A 162 10.24 18.72 -3.44
C ASP A 162 9.99 17.39 -2.71
N LEU A 163 8.99 16.65 -3.18
CA LEU A 163 8.52 15.40 -2.60
C LEU A 163 9.63 14.35 -2.39
N GLN A 164 10.72 14.42 -3.15
CA GLN A 164 11.89 13.54 -2.98
C GLN A 164 12.53 13.60 -1.57
N TRP A 165 12.24 14.64 -0.78
CA TRP A 165 12.70 14.81 0.60
C TRP A 165 11.60 14.60 1.65
N ALA A 166 10.46 14.01 1.28
CA ALA A 166 9.41 13.66 2.23
C ALA A 166 9.84 12.48 3.11
N ASP A 167 9.40 12.50 4.37
CA ASP A 167 9.50 11.36 5.28
C ASP A 167 8.46 10.29 4.95
N GLN A 168 8.66 9.09 5.51
CA GLN A 168 7.80 7.95 5.23
C GLN A 168 6.35 8.22 5.65
N SER A 169 6.15 8.77 6.86
CA SER A 169 4.82 9.12 7.35
C SER A 169 4.10 10.17 6.49
N THR A 170 4.82 11.17 5.98
CA THR A 170 4.26 12.13 5.00
C THR A 170 3.79 11.43 3.73
N VAL A 171 4.60 10.53 3.14
CA VAL A 171 4.24 9.82 1.91
C VAL A 171 3.04 8.89 2.12
N GLU A 172 3.01 8.15 3.22
CA GLU A 172 1.88 7.30 3.60
C GLU A 172 0.59 8.12 3.65
N LEU A 173 0.63 9.28 4.28
CA LEU A 173 -0.52 10.18 4.35
C LEU A 173 -0.90 10.78 2.99
N MET A 174 0.08 11.15 2.14
CA MET A 174 -0.20 11.64 0.78
C MET A 174 -0.86 10.57 -0.09
N ALA A 175 -0.46 9.31 0.03
CA ALA A 175 -1.09 8.20 -0.68
C ALA A 175 -2.56 8.01 -0.26
N ILE A 176 -2.83 8.09 1.04
CA ILE A 176 -4.19 8.03 1.58
C ILE A 176 -5.03 9.23 1.09
N LEU A 177 -4.50 10.46 1.11
CA LEU A 177 -5.23 11.64 0.62
C LEU A 177 -5.49 11.57 -0.89
N SER A 178 -4.53 11.08 -1.68
CA SER A 178 -4.66 10.95 -3.14
C SER A 178 -5.79 10.00 -3.55
N SER A 179 -6.11 9.00 -2.73
CA SER A 179 -7.17 8.02 -3.01
C SER A 179 -8.54 8.41 -2.47
N GLN A 180 -8.61 9.23 -1.42
CA GLN A 180 -9.85 9.42 -0.65
C GLN A 180 -10.45 10.82 -0.70
N LEU A 181 -9.68 11.80 -1.13
CA LEU A 181 -10.22 13.14 -1.30
C LEU A 181 -11.25 13.14 -2.43
N ARG A 182 -12.33 13.88 -2.22
CA ARG A 182 -13.43 13.99 -3.19
C ARG A 182 -13.02 14.84 -4.40
N GLY A 183 -13.84 14.74 -5.44
CA GLY A 183 -13.84 15.68 -6.55
C GLY A 183 -13.78 17.15 -6.12
N GLY A 184 -13.24 17.99 -6.99
CA GLY A 184 -12.94 19.40 -6.71
C GLY A 184 -11.55 19.62 -6.10
N THR A 185 -10.70 18.60 -6.03
CA THR A 185 -9.36 18.70 -5.42
C THR A 185 -8.25 18.26 -6.39
N LEU A 186 -7.19 19.06 -6.49
CA LEU A 186 -5.95 18.73 -7.22
C LEU A 186 -4.78 18.68 -6.23
N LEU A 187 -4.15 17.51 -6.11
CA LEU A 187 -2.87 17.32 -5.44
C LEU A 187 -1.75 17.45 -6.48
N LEU A 188 -0.83 18.39 -6.27
CA LEU A 188 0.26 18.68 -7.17
C LEU A 188 1.60 18.53 -6.46
N PHE A 189 2.44 17.63 -6.95
CA PHE A 189 3.74 17.34 -6.38
C PHE A 189 4.86 17.83 -7.30
N THR A 190 5.94 18.40 -6.74
CA THR A 190 7.18 18.62 -7.52
C THR A 190 8.24 17.60 -7.16
N VAL A 191 8.92 17.08 -8.18
CA VAL A 191 9.90 15.99 -8.05
C VAL A 191 11.14 16.31 -8.88
N ARG A 192 12.32 16.01 -8.31
CA ARG A 192 13.60 16.05 -9.03
C ARG A 192 13.82 14.77 -9.84
N SER A 193 14.17 14.91 -11.12
CA SER A 193 14.44 13.76 -12.01
C SER A 193 15.89 13.28 -11.96
N ASP A 194 16.80 14.14 -11.50
CA ASP A 194 18.24 13.91 -11.34
C ASP A 194 18.61 13.29 -9.98
N GLU A 195 17.74 13.41 -8.98
CA GLU A 195 17.87 12.71 -7.71
C GLU A 195 17.13 11.37 -7.79
N THR A 196 17.86 10.27 -7.64
CA THR A 196 17.21 9.01 -7.23
C THR A 196 16.80 9.23 -5.78
N SER A 197 15.49 9.24 -5.48
CA SER A 197 15.05 9.28 -4.08
C SER A 197 15.76 8.14 -3.33
N ALA A 198 16.42 8.48 -2.22
CA ALA A 198 17.10 7.49 -1.39
C ALA A 198 16.10 6.58 -0.66
N GLU A 199 14.85 7.04 -0.53
CA GLU A 199 13.76 6.34 0.16
C GLU A 199 12.90 5.56 -0.85
N PRO A 200 12.88 4.21 -0.79
CA PRO A 200 12.08 3.36 -1.69
C PRO A 200 10.59 3.73 -1.73
N GLU A 201 10.03 4.12 -0.58
CA GLU A 201 8.61 4.44 -0.39
C GLU A 201 8.20 5.68 -1.20
N VAL A 202 9.06 6.71 -1.23
CA VAL A 202 8.83 7.95 -2.00
C VAL A 202 8.86 7.63 -3.50
N ALA A 203 9.88 6.89 -3.95
CA ALA A 203 10.03 6.51 -5.35
C ALA A 203 8.84 5.69 -5.85
N ARG A 204 8.35 4.77 -5.02
CA ARG A 204 7.15 3.98 -5.30
C ARG A 204 5.91 4.86 -5.41
N PHE A 205 5.63 5.70 -4.42
CA PHE A 205 4.44 6.57 -4.46
C PHE A 205 4.40 7.41 -5.74
N ILE A 206 5.53 7.99 -6.16
CA ILE A 206 5.65 8.72 -7.43
C ILE A 206 5.30 7.83 -8.63
N ALA A 207 5.83 6.59 -8.66
CA ALA A 207 5.57 5.65 -9.75
C ALA A 207 4.09 5.25 -9.83
N GLU A 208 3.44 5.03 -8.68
CA GLU A 208 2.07 4.51 -8.60
C GLU A 208 1.01 5.58 -8.81
N ALA A 209 1.09 6.70 -8.08
CA ALA A 209 0.17 7.81 -8.23
C ALA A 209 0.39 8.56 -9.57
N GLY A 210 1.60 8.48 -10.12
CA GLY A 210 1.96 9.04 -11.42
C GLY A 210 1.64 8.14 -12.61
N ARG A 211 0.96 6.99 -12.43
CA ARG A 211 0.51 6.15 -13.55
C ARG A 211 -0.43 6.93 -14.46
N GLY A 212 -0.07 7.02 -15.74
CA GLY A 212 -0.78 7.82 -16.75
C GLY A 212 0.07 8.97 -17.27
N SER A 213 0.29 9.01 -18.59
CA SER A 213 1.16 10.02 -19.22
C SER A 213 0.65 11.45 -19.07
N ASP A 214 -0.65 11.60 -18.79
CA ASP A 214 -1.42 12.83 -18.59
C ASP A 214 -1.26 13.43 -17.17
N ARG A 215 -0.82 12.64 -16.19
CA ARG A 215 -0.54 13.07 -14.81
C ARG A 215 0.89 13.58 -14.57
N ARG A 216 1.83 13.28 -15.47
CA ARG A 216 3.25 13.68 -15.36
C ARG A 216 3.61 14.82 -16.32
N VAL A 217 3.89 16.00 -15.76
CA VAL A 217 4.33 17.20 -16.47
C VAL A 217 5.85 17.32 -16.37
N VAL A 218 6.55 16.77 -17.36
CA VAL A 218 8.03 16.77 -17.42
C VAL A 218 8.54 18.04 -18.07
N LEU A 219 9.32 18.83 -17.33
CA LEU A 219 9.94 20.06 -17.80
C LEU A 219 11.18 19.75 -18.64
N GLN A 220 11.14 20.11 -19.92
CA GLN A 220 12.30 19.98 -20.82
C GLN A 220 13.23 21.20 -20.71
N PRO A 221 14.52 21.06 -21.05
CA PRO A 221 15.42 22.21 -21.18
C PRO A 221 14.84 23.26 -22.13
N LEU A 222 15.08 24.54 -21.83
CA LEU A 222 14.65 25.61 -22.74
C LEU A 222 15.39 25.45 -24.07
N THR A 223 14.65 25.66 -25.15
CA THR A 223 15.24 25.79 -26.48
C THR A 223 16.16 27.01 -26.52
N ARG A 224 17.05 27.05 -27.52
CA ARG A 224 17.96 28.19 -27.71
C ARG A 224 17.19 29.49 -27.93
N GLU A 225 16.06 29.44 -28.61
CA GLU A 225 15.15 30.57 -28.82
C GLU A 225 14.52 31.04 -27.51
N GLU A 226 14.02 30.12 -26.68
CA GLU A 226 13.44 30.44 -25.38
C GLU A 226 14.49 30.99 -24.41
N GLN A 227 15.71 30.45 -24.41
CA GLN A 227 16.78 31.00 -23.59
C GLN A 227 17.20 32.40 -24.08
N ALA A 228 17.14 32.68 -25.39
CA ALA A 228 17.33 34.04 -25.89
C ALA A 228 16.25 35.01 -25.37
N LEU A 229 15.00 34.57 -25.29
CA LEU A 229 13.91 35.35 -24.71
C LEU A 229 14.11 35.57 -23.20
N GLN A 230 14.57 34.55 -22.47
CA GLN A 230 14.90 34.65 -21.05
C GLN A 230 16.01 35.69 -20.81
N LEU A 231 17.13 35.60 -21.54
CA LEU A 231 18.22 36.56 -21.45
C LEU A 231 17.79 37.97 -21.84
N SER A 232 16.91 38.10 -22.85
CA SER A 232 16.36 39.40 -23.25
C SER A 232 15.54 40.05 -22.14
N ASP A 233 14.78 39.26 -21.38
CA ASP A 233 13.96 39.75 -20.27
C ASP A 233 14.84 40.23 -19.09
N ILE A 234 15.94 39.54 -18.81
CA ILE A 234 16.88 39.90 -17.75
C ILE A 234 17.67 41.15 -18.13
N LEU A 235 18.20 41.21 -19.36
CA LEU A 235 19.02 42.33 -19.85
C LEU A 235 18.19 43.56 -20.24
N GLY A 236 16.87 43.40 -20.44
CA GLY A 236 15.99 44.43 -21.00
C GLY A 236 16.18 44.68 -22.51
N VAL A 237 17.15 44.01 -23.14
CA VAL A 237 17.47 44.09 -24.57
C VAL A 237 17.89 42.72 -25.11
N PRO A 238 17.74 42.42 -26.42
CA PRO A 238 18.17 41.16 -26.98
C PRO A 238 19.67 40.87 -26.76
N PRO A 239 20.06 39.64 -26.35
CA PRO A 239 21.46 39.30 -26.13
C PRO A 239 22.24 39.29 -27.45
N ARG A 240 23.54 39.60 -27.39
CA ARG A 240 24.43 39.40 -28.53
C ARG A 240 24.56 37.91 -28.82
N LYS A 241 24.68 37.53 -30.10
CA LYS A 241 24.79 36.14 -30.53
C LYS A 241 25.89 35.37 -29.79
N ALA A 242 27.09 35.95 -29.64
CA ALA A 242 28.20 35.31 -28.93
C ALA A 242 27.86 35.00 -27.46
N LEU A 243 27.23 35.95 -26.74
CA LEU A 243 26.81 35.73 -25.36
C LEU A 243 25.73 34.63 -25.26
N LEU A 244 24.76 34.61 -26.17
CA LEU A 244 23.75 33.55 -26.20
C LEU A 244 24.38 32.17 -26.48
N ASP A 245 25.30 32.10 -27.45
CA ASP A 245 26.00 30.85 -27.80
C ASP A 245 26.82 30.33 -26.60
N ASP A 246 27.54 31.23 -25.92
CA ASP A 246 28.34 30.88 -24.75
C ASP A 246 27.51 30.46 -23.53
N VAL A 247 26.39 31.13 -23.28
CA VAL A 247 25.47 30.77 -22.18
C VAL A 247 24.77 29.46 -22.50
N TYR A 248 24.24 29.28 -23.71
CA TYR A 248 23.53 28.06 -24.09
C TYR A 248 24.44 26.83 -24.07
N ALA A 249 25.68 26.96 -24.52
CA ALA A 249 26.66 25.87 -24.48
C ALA A 249 27.03 25.41 -23.06
N ARG A 250 26.85 26.25 -22.04
CA ARG A 250 27.21 25.95 -20.63
C ARG A 250 26.00 25.63 -19.75
N ALA A 251 24.89 26.30 -20.00
CA ALA A 251 23.63 26.10 -19.27
C ALA A 251 22.79 24.97 -19.89
N GLU A 252 23.03 24.60 -21.14
CA GLU A 252 22.33 23.54 -21.87
C GLU A 252 20.79 23.67 -21.78
N GLY A 253 20.29 24.91 -21.87
CA GLY A 253 18.86 25.21 -21.73
C GLY A 253 18.31 25.21 -20.30
N ASN A 254 19.13 24.96 -19.27
CA ASN A 254 18.71 25.10 -17.87
C ASN A 254 18.49 26.60 -17.54
N PRO A 255 17.24 27.03 -17.25
CA PRO A 255 16.92 28.45 -17.04
C PRO A 255 17.73 29.05 -15.89
N PHE A 256 17.89 28.30 -14.81
CA PHE A 256 18.56 28.76 -13.61
C PHE A 256 20.08 28.92 -13.83
N PHE A 257 20.72 27.98 -14.52
CA PHE A 257 22.14 28.13 -14.85
C PHE A 257 22.42 29.31 -15.78
N ALA A 258 21.51 29.59 -16.72
CA ALA A 258 21.63 30.78 -17.58
C ALA A 258 21.58 32.09 -16.77
N GLU A 259 20.69 32.18 -15.78
CA GLU A 259 20.59 33.31 -14.86
C GLU A 259 21.86 33.51 -14.04
N GLU A 260 22.44 32.42 -13.49
CA GLU A 260 23.67 32.51 -12.71
C GLU A 260 24.90 32.86 -13.53
N LEU A 261 25.05 32.29 -14.74
CA LEU A 261 26.12 32.65 -15.66
C LEU A 261 26.06 34.14 -16.02
N LEU A 262 24.86 34.67 -16.28
CA LEU A 262 24.67 36.08 -16.61
C LEU A 262 24.91 37.01 -15.42
N ALA A 263 24.52 36.60 -14.20
CA ALA A 263 24.74 37.36 -12.96
C ALA A 263 26.22 37.66 -12.69
N LEU A 264 27.13 36.87 -13.29
CA LEU A 264 28.56 36.86 -12.99
C LEU A 264 29.43 37.26 -14.17
N ALA A 265 28.84 37.52 -15.32
CA ALA A 265 29.55 38.04 -16.48
C ALA A 265 30.18 39.40 -16.13
N ARG A 266 31.50 39.40 -15.87
CA ARG A 266 32.32 40.62 -15.76
C ARG A 266 33.07 40.80 -17.06
N ASP A 267 32.91 41.95 -17.69
CA ASP A 267 33.60 42.31 -18.94
C ASP A 267 33.45 41.33 -20.12
N GLY A 268 32.48 40.40 -20.06
CA GLY A 268 32.15 39.46 -21.13
C GLY A 268 32.73 38.05 -20.99
N ASP A 269 33.54 37.77 -19.96
CA ASP A 269 34.08 36.42 -19.72
C ASP A 269 33.16 35.58 -18.82
N LEU A 270 32.82 34.38 -19.28
CA LEU A 270 31.99 33.41 -18.57
C LEU A 270 32.85 32.23 -18.04
N PRO A 271 32.64 31.76 -16.79
CA PRO A 271 33.35 30.61 -16.22
C PRO A 271 33.21 29.31 -17.02
N ALA A 272 34.13 28.36 -16.82
CA ALA A 272 34.17 27.08 -17.53
C ALA A 272 33.09 26.08 -17.05
N THR A 273 32.78 26.04 -15.75
CA THR A 273 31.69 25.21 -15.18
C THR A 273 30.95 25.95 -14.06
N VAL A 274 29.70 25.55 -13.78
CA VAL A 274 28.92 26.07 -12.65
C VAL A 274 29.59 25.75 -11.31
N ARG A 275 30.25 24.59 -11.18
CA ARG A 275 30.96 24.20 -9.95
C ARG A 275 32.17 25.10 -9.66
N ASP A 276 33.00 25.37 -10.66
CA ASP A 276 34.16 26.27 -10.52
C ASP A 276 33.72 27.69 -10.17
N LEU A 277 32.56 28.09 -10.69
CA LEU A 277 31.94 29.37 -10.39
C LEU A 277 31.42 29.47 -8.94
N LEU A 278 30.77 28.42 -8.44
CA LEU A 278 30.29 28.36 -7.05
C LEU A 278 31.48 28.33 -6.06
N LEU A 279 32.55 27.60 -6.38
CA LEU A 279 33.79 27.57 -5.59
C LEU A 279 34.52 28.91 -5.59
N ALA A 280 34.66 29.56 -6.75
CA ALA A 280 35.29 30.89 -6.86
C ALA A 280 34.53 31.95 -6.05
N ARG A 281 33.19 31.89 -6.03
CA ARG A 281 32.36 32.75 -5.14
C ARG A 281 32.69 32.53 -3.67
N LEU A 282 32.82 31.27 -3.23
CA LEU A 282 33.16 30.95 -1.85
C LEU A 282 34.58 31.40 -1.48
N GLU A 283 35.55 31.25 -2.39
CA GLU A 283 36.94 31.67 -2.17
C GLU A 283 37.11 33.20 -2.09
N ALA A 284 36.30 33.94 -2.84
CA ALA A 284 36.27 35.41 -2.81
C ALA A 284 35.73 35.99 -1.49
N LEU A 285 35.09 35.15 -0.65
CA LEU A 285 34.56 35.58 0.65
C LEU A 285 35.65 35.61 1.73
N SER A 286 35.49 36.56 2.65
CA SER A 286 36.40 36.71 3.79
C SER A 286 36.47 35.41 4.61
N PRO A 287 37.60 35.10 5.29
CA PRO A 287 37.69 33.95 6.18
C PRO A 287 36.59 33.93 7.25
N ALA A 288 36.20 35.11 7.76
CA ALA A 288 35.12 35.24 8.74
C ALA A 288 33.75 34.83 8.14
N THR A 289 33.45 35.26 6.91
CA THR A 289 32.23 34.87 6.20
C THR A 289 32.22 33.36 5.93
N ARG A 290 33.33 32.79 5.47
CA ARG A 290 33.44 31.34 5.22
C ARG A 290 33.22 30.51 6.49
N GLN A 291 33.73 30.97 7.65
CA GLN A 291 33.48 30.29 8.93
C GLN A 291 32.00 30.28 9.30
N VAL A 292 31.28 31.39 9.10
CA VAL A 292 29.83 31.47 9.33
C VAL A 292 29.07 30.58 8.35
N LEU A 293 29.48 30.53 7.09
CA LEU A 293 28.88 29.62 6.09
C LEU A 293 29.08 28.15 6.43
N ARG A 294 30.23 27.76 7.00
CA ARG A 294 30.46 26.41 7.51
C ARG A 294 29.53 26.06 8.67
N ALA A 295 29.35 26.97 9.63
CA ALA A 295 28.39 26.79 10.71
C ALA A 295 26.95 26.67 10.18
N ALA A 296 26.54 27.55 9.28
CA ALA A 296 25.23 27.49 8.63
C ALA A 296 25.03 26.16 7.87
N CYS A 297 26.07 25.69 7.17
CA CYS A 297 26.05 24.42 6.46
C CYS A 297 25.79 23.23 7.38
N VAL A 298 26.42 23.19 8.56
CA VAL A 298 26.24 22.13 9.57
C VAL A 298 24.86 22.20 10.23
N ILE A 299 24.34 23.39 10.52
CA ILE A 299 23.00 23.57 11.10
C ILE A 299 21.92 23.06 10.14
N GLY A 300 21.98 23.49 8.87
CA GLY A 300 21.09 23.01 7.82
C GLY A 300 20.69 24.07 6.79
N ARG A 301 19.64 23.77 6.01
CA ARG A 301 19.20 24.61 4.88
C ARG A 301 18.54 25.93 5.30
N ARG A 302 17.87 25.96 6.45
CA ARG A 302 17.21 27.14 7.03
C ARG A 302 17.81 27.38 8.41
N VAL A 303 18.37 28.56 8.62
CA VAL A 303 19.14 28.86 9.84
C VAL A 303 18.65 30.15 10.45
N THR A 304 18.21 30.11 11.71
CA THR A 304 17.86 31.32 12.47
C THR A 304 19.13 32.11 12.82
N HIS A 305 19.03 33.44 12.82
CA HIS A 305 20.16 34.29 13.22
C HIS A 305 20.72 33.91 14.61
N ARG A 306 19.83 33.64 15.57
CA ARG A 306 20.20 33.30 16.95
C ARG A 306 20.92 31.95 17.06
N LEU A 307 20.49 30.93 16.32
CA LEU A 307 21.19 29.66 16.30
C LEU A 307 22.57 29.80 15.64
N LEU A 308 22.65 30.58 14.55
CA LEU A 308 23.92 30.84 13.88
C LEU A 308 24.91 31.60 14.76
N GLU A 309 24.44 32.55 15.56
CA GLU A 309 25.24 33.27 16.57
C GLU A 309 25.91 32.31 17.56
N GLN A 310 25.14 31.36 18.10
CA GLN A 310 25.63 30.38 19.06
C GLN A 310 26.59 29.35 18.45
N VAL A 311 26.36 28.92 17.20
CA VAL A 311 27.19 27.89 16.53
C VAL A 311 28.39 28.48 15.77
N ALA A 312 28.34 29.74 15.33
CA ALA A 312 29.47 30.40 14.66
C ALA A 312 30.46 31.04 15.63
N ASP A 313 30.11 31.18 16.92
CA ASP A 313 30.89 31.81 18.00
C ASP A 313 31.09 33.30 17.78
N ARG A 314 30.06 33.95 17.24
CA ARG A 314 30.12 35.34 16.81
C ARG A 314 28.82 36.02 17.15
N SER A 315 28.88 37.08 17.94
CA SER A 315 27.72 37.82 18.39
C SER A 315 27.62 39.24 17.84
N GLY A 316 26.38 39.72 17.76
CA GLY A 316 26.03 41.10 17.40
C GLY A 316 26.73 41.61 16.12
N PRO A 317 27.35 42.81 16.14
CA PRO A 317 27.91 43.44 14.93
C PRO A 317 28.97 42.62 14.18
N SER A 318 29.66 41.69 14.86
CA SER A 318 30.67 40.81 14.26
C SER A 318 30.05 39.75 13.34
N LEU A 319 28.89 39.21 13.73
CA LEU A 319 28.14 38.26 12.90
C LEU A 319 27.53 38.97 11.69
N ASP A 320 26.93 40.15 11.89
CA ASP A 320 26.35 40.95 10.80
C ASP A 320 27.39 41.33 9.74
N ALA A 321 28.60 41.73 10.17
CA ALA A 321 29.70 42.03 9.28
C ALA A 321 30.18 40.80 8.49
N ALA A 322 30.11 39.61 9.07
CA ALA A 322 30.47 38.36 8.40
C ALA A 322 29.37 37.85 7.44
N LEU A 323 28.09 38.06 7.77
CA LEU A 323 26.94 37.65 6.95
C LEU A 323 26.69 38.56 5.75
N ARG A 324 26.91 39.87 5.91
CA ARG A 324 26.61 40.88 4.88
C ARG A 324 27.23 40.55 3.51
N PRO A 325 28.52 40.18 3.39
CA PRO A 325 29.10 39.76 2.11
C PRO A 325 28.42 38.52 1.51
N ALA A 326 27.99 37.55 2.32
CA ALA A 326 27.30 36.36 1.83
C ALA A 326 25.89 36.68 1.30
N VAL A 327 25.19 37.63 1.90
CA VAL A 327 23.86 38.09 1.45
C VAL A 327 23.98 38.98 0.21
N GLU A 328 24.91 39.93 0.19
CA GLU A 328 25.17 40.83 -0.94
C GLU A 328 25.63 40.07 -2.19
N GLN A 329 26.42 39.01 -2.02
CA GLN A 329 26.83 38.11 -3.11
C GLN A 329 25.82 37.00 -3.38
N HIS A 330 24.66 37.03 -2.72
CA HIS A 330 23.56 36.07 -2.89
C HIS A 330 23.98 34.60 -2.69
N VAL A 331 24.96 34.34 -1.82
CA VAL A 331 25.28 33.00 -1.32
C VAL A 331 24.24 32.57 -0.30
N LEU A 332 23.83 33.51 0.56
CA LEU A 332 22.68 33.36 1.45
C LEU A 332 21.54 34.28 1.01
N LEU A 333 20.31 33.79 1.10
CA LEU A 333 19.09 34.57 1.01
C LEU A 333 18.53 34.81 2.41
N THR A 334 17.86 35.95 2.59
CA THR A 334 17.15 36.30 3.81
C THR A 334 15.65 36.24 3.59
N GLU A 335 14.93 35.53 4.44
CA GLU A 335 13.46 35.56 4.43
C GLU A 335 12.97 36.75 5.28
N GLN A 336 12.17 37.63 4.67
CA GLN A 336 11.75 38.90 5.27
C GLN A 336 10.88 38.69 6.53
N ALA A 337 10.12 37.60 6.59
CA ALA A 337 9.32 37.21 7.75
C ALA A 337 10.06 36.13 8.55
N GLY A 338 10.94 36.54 9.48
CA GLY A 338 11.51 35.61 10.47
C GLY A 338 13.02 35.66 10.68
N GLY A 339 13.79 36.43 9.91
CA GLY A 339 15.24 36.57 10.14
C GLY A 339 16.01 35.25 9.90
N LEU A 340 15.51 34.44 8.96
CA LEU A 340 16.11 33.18 8.54
C LEU A 340 17.10 33.40 7.39
N TYR A 341 18.20 32.65 7.43
CA TYR A 341 19.18 32.54 6.36
C TYR A 341 19.04 31.20 5.66
N MET A 342 19.08 31.23 4.33
CA MET A 342 19.06 30.03 3.49
C MET A 342 20.14 30.08 2.45
N PHE A 343 20.78 28.95 2.16
CA PHE A 343 21.62 28.87 0.97
C PHE A 343 20.77 29.11 -0.26
N ARG A 344 21.22 30.01 -1.12
CA ARG A 344 20.54 30.24 -2.39
C ARG A 344 20.48 28.95 -3.21
N HIS A 345 21.54 28.13 -3.13
CA HIS A 345 21.72 26.91 -3.91
C HIS A 345 22.20 25.75 -3.04
N ALA A 346 21.56 24.57 -3.16
CA ALA A 346 21.99 23.34 -2.48
C ALA A 346 23.44 22.95 -2.84
N LEU A 347 23.84 23.12 -4.11
CA LEU A 347 25.21 22.84 -4.57
C LEU A 347 26.29 23.68 -3.84
N LEU A 348 25.97 24.90 -3.39
CA LEU A 348 26.90 25.72 -2.59
C LEU A 348 27.11 25.10 -1.21
N GLN A 349 26.02 24.63 -0.59
CA GLN A 349 26.06 23.98 0.69
C GLN A 349 26.84 22.67 0.60
N GLU A 350 26.61 21.84 -0.43
CA GLU A 350 27.35 20.61 -0.67
C GLU A 350 28.85 20.86 -0.87
N ALA A 351 29.22 21.90 -1.61
CA ALA A 351 30.62 22.29 -1.78
C ALA A 351 31.28 22.72 -0.46
N ILE A 352 30.54 23.39 0.43
CA ILE A 352 31.02 23.74 1.77
C ILE A 352 31.15 22.49 2.64
N ALA A 353 30.15 21.60 2.63
CA ALA A 353 30.12 20.36 3.40
C ALA A 353 31.30 19.45 3.02
N GLY A 354 31.54 19.24 1.72
CA GLY A 354 32.67 18.44 1.23
C GLY A 354 34.05 19.02 1.54
N GLY A 355 34.12 20.29 1.96
CA GLY A 355 35.36 20.95 2.40
C GLY A 355 35.60 20.92 3.91
N LEU A 356 34.69 20.38 4.72
CA LEU A 356 34.84 20.29 6.18
C LEU A 356 35.69 19.07 6.57
N LEU A 357 36.65 19.28 7.48
CA LEU A 357 37.36 18.18 8.11
C LEU A 357 36.46 17.48 9.14
N PRO A 358 36.56 16.15 9.35
CA PRO A 358 35.69 15.43 10.28
C PRO A 358 35.65 16.01 11.70
N GLY A 359 36.81 16.38 12.27
CA GLY A 359 36.87 17.01 13.59
C GLY A 359 36.36 18.45 13.63
N GLU A 360 36.36 19.16 12.51
CA GLU A 360 35.73 20.49 12.40
C GLU A 360 34.21 20.36 12.36
N ALA A 361 33.69 19.43 11.55
CA ALA A 361 32.28 19.12 11.51
C ALA A 361 31.74 18.69 12.89
N ALA A 362 32.42 17.74 13.57
CA ALA A 362 32.00 17.24 14.88
C ALA A 362 31.86 18.36 15.92
N ARG A 363 32.80 19.32 15.98
CA ARG A 363 32.72 20.47 16.89
C ARG A 363 31.56 21.42 16.56
N LEU A 364 31.25 21.61 15.28
CA LEU A 364 30.11 22.43 14.88
C LEU A 364 28.79 21.74 15.23
N HIS A 365 28.70 20.42 15.05
CA HIS A 365 27.56 19.62 15.48
C HIS A 365 27.39 19.65 17.00
N GLU A 366 28.46 19.51 17.78
CA GLU A 366 28.43 19.60 19.25
C GLU A 366 27.82 20.93 19.72
N ARG A 367 28.25 22.03 19.11
CA ARG A 367 27.75 23.37 19.43
C ARG A 367 26.31 23.58 19.01
N ALA A 368 25.91 23.06 17.85
CA ALA A 368 24.51 23.07 17.42
C ALA A 368 23.64 22.25 18.38
N ALA A 369 24.11 21.08 18.80
CA ALA A 369 23.40 20.23 19.76
C ALA A 369 23.24 20.94 21.11
N ALA A 370 24.31 21.54 21.64
CA ALA A 370 24.27 22.29 22.90
C ALA A 370 23.31 23.49 22.84
N ALA A 371 23.40 24.30 21.78
CA ALA A 371 22.52 25.44 21.52
C ALA A 371 21.03 25.04 21.49
N LEU A 372 20.70 23.98 20.74
CA LEU A 372 19.33 23.48 20.63
C LEU A 372 18.84 22.81 21.92
N THR A 373 19.74 22.19 22.69
CA THR A 373 19.39 21.60 24.00
C THR A 373 19.04 22.69 25.01
N GLU A 374 19.78 23.81 25.02
CA GLU A 374 19.54 24.94 25.91
C GLU A 374 18.31 25.77 25.48
N SER A 375 18.09 25.91 24.18
CA SER A 375 17.00 26.73 23.62
C SER A 375 16.32 26.01 22.45
N PRO A 376 15.43 25.03 22.72
CA PRO A 376 14.74 24.24 21.68
C PRO A 376 13.96 25.08 20.66
N GLU A 377 13.46 26.25 21.05
CA GLU A 377 12.74 27.18 20.16
C GLU A 377 13.59 27.70 18.99
N LEU A 378 14.92 27.57 19.07
CA LEU A 378 15.84 27.93 17.98
C LEU A 378 15.70 27.03 16.74
N ALA A 379 15.12 25.83 16.89
CA ALA A 379 14.81 24.92 15.79
C ALA A 379 13.54 25.32 15.01
N GLY A 380 12.78 26.31 15.50
CA GLY A 380 11.52 26.77 14.90
C GLY A 380 10.27 26.08 15.48
N THR A 381 10.25 24.74 15.56
CA THR A 381 9.15 23.96 16.18
C THR A 381 9.69 22.95 17.20
N ALA A 382 8.87 22.56 18.18
CA ALA A 382 9.25 21.60 19.22
C ALA A 382 9.66 20.23 18.65
N GLY A 383 8.88 19.70 17.69
CA GLY A 383 9.20 18.46 16.99
C GLY A 383 10.51 18.51 16.20
N ALA A 384 10.80 19.66 15.56
CA ALA A 384 12.06 19.86 14.86
C ALA A 384 13.27 19.90 15.79
N ALA A 385 13.10 20.39 17.02
CA ALA A 385 14.18 20.47 17.99
C ALA A 385 14.66 19.08 18.43
N ALA A 386 13.77 18.19 18.84
CA ALA A 386 14.15 16.88 19.40
C ALA A 386 14.94 16.02 18.39
N GLY A 387 14.45 15.90 17.15
CA GLY A 387 15.14 15.19 16.09
C GLY A 387 16.48 15.84 15.71
N ALA A 388 16.55 17.18 15.66
CA ALA A 388 17.79 17.89 15.35
C ALA A 388 18.84 17.69 16.45
N ILE A 389 18.45 17.77 17.73
CA ILE A 389 19.33 17.52 18.88
C ILE A 389 19.91 16.10 18.80
N ALA A 390 19.07 15.09 18.59
CA ALA A 390 19.50 13.69 18.49
C ALA A 390 20.52 13.46 17.37
N ARG A 391 20.28 14.06 16.21
CA ARG A 391 21.21 14.00 15.09
C ARG A 391 22.52 14.74 15.39
N HIS A 392 22.46 15.96 15.92
CA HIS A 392 23.67 16.74 16.15
C HIS A 392 24.56 16.11 17.23
N TRP A 393 24.01 15.52 18.30
CA TRP A 393 24.82 14.80 19.29
C TRP A 393 25.53 13.57 18.70
N ASP A 394 24.85 12.82 17.84
CA ASP A 394 25.46 11.67 17.18
C ASP A 394 26.52 12.06 16.14
N ALA A 395 26.24 13.07 15.32
CA ALA A 395 27.21 13.61 14.36
C ALA A 395 28.43 14.26 15.06
N ALA A 396 28.26 14.71 16.31
CA ALA A 396 29.37 15.14 17.17
C ALA A 396 30.17 13.96 17.76
N GLY A 397 29.64 12.74 17.73
CA GLY A 397 30.23 11.54 18.33
C GLY A 397 29.98 11.40 19.84
N ASP A 398 29.12 12.22 20.45
CA ASP A 398 28.76 12.15 21.87
C ASP A 398 27.64 11.12 22.09
N ARG A 399 28.03 9.84 22.17
CA ARG A 399 27.10 8.71 22.26
C ARG A 399 26.14 8.77 23.47
N PRO A 400 26.58 9.12 24.69
CA PRO A 400 25.67 9.26 25.84
C PRO A 400 24.55 10.28 25.61
N ARG A 401 24.88 11.47 25.09
CA ARG A 401 23.85 12.47 24.78
C ARG A 401 23.02 12.10 23.57
N ALA A 402 23.61 11.46 22.56
CA ALA A 402 22.88 10.93 21.41
C ALA A 402 21.83 9.89 21.82
N LEU A 403 22.13 9.04 22.81
CA LEU A 403 21.19 8.05 23.36
C LEU A 403 19.95 8.73 23.96
N THR A 404 20.14 9.61 24.95
CA THR A 404 19.02 10.25 25.66
C THR A 404 18.20 11.14 24.74
N SER A 405 18.86 11.87 23.85
CA SER A 405 18.16 12.69 22.84
C SER A 405 17.44 11.88 21.77
N SER A 406 17.94 10.70 21.36
CA SER A 406 17.20 9.81 20.45
C SER A 406 15.93 9.28 21.08
N VAL A 407 15.95 8.94 22.38
CA VAL A 407 14.72 8.55 23.11
C VAL A 407 13.72 9.70 23.17
N ALA A 408 14.18 10.93 23.43
CA ALA A 408 13.33 12.12 23.42
C ALA A 408 12.73 12.38 22.03
N ALA A 409 13.53 12.25 20.96
CA ALA A 409 13.08 12.37 19.59
C ALA A 409 12.05 11.30 19.21
N ALA A 410 12.25 10.06 19.64
CA ALA A 410 11.30 8.98 19.42
C ALA A 410 9.93 9.26 20.06
N ARG A 411 9.93 9.70 21.32
CA ARG A 411 8.70 10.08 22.05
C ARG A 411 8.00 11.27 21.39
N GLU A 412 8.74 12.26 20.91
CA GLU A 412 8.19 13.42 20.22
C GLU A 412 7.57 13.06 18.86
N ALA A 413 8.25 12.22 18.07
CA ALA A 413 7.70 11.71 16.82
C ALA A 413 6.43 10.87 17.06
N ALA A 414 6.38 10.05 18.11
CA ALA A 414 5.18 9.33 18.50
C ALA A 414 4.02 10.28 18.89
N ARG A 415 4.31 11.38 19.60
CA ARG A 415 3.32 12.44 19.91
C ARG A 415 2.77 13.13 18.67
N ALA A 416 3.60 13.29 17.64
CA ALA A 416 3.22 13.81 16.33
C ALA A 416 2.55 12.76 15.41
N LEU A 417 2.42 11.51 15.87
CA LEU A 417 1.85 10.37 15.14
C LEU A 417 2.69 9.97 13.91
N ALA A 418 3.99 10.26 13.97
CA ALA A 418 5.02 9.91 13.00
C ALA A 418 5.70 8.60 13.45
N PHE A 419 4.98 7.48 13.32
CA PHE A 419 5.39 6.20 13.92
C PHE A 419 6.63 5.60 13.24
N SER A 420 6.79 5.79 11.93
CA SER A 420 7.97 5.29 11.19
C SER A 420 9.26 6.01 11.62
N GLU A 421 9.19 7.33 11.82
CA GLU A 421 10.31 8.15 12.27
C GLU A 421 10.57 7.94 13.77
N SER A 422 9.52 7.74 14.56
CA SER A 422 9.63 7.34 15.97
C SER A 422 10.36 6.01 16.11
N LEU A 423 10.00 5.00 15.32
CA LEU A 423 10.68 3.70 15.30
C LEU A 423 12.16 3.84 14.94
N SER A 424 12.48 4.64 13.92
CA SER A 424 13.86 4.92 13.51
C SER A 424 14.70 5.52 14.65
N HIS A 425 14.12 6.44 15.43
CA HIS A 425 14.77 7.00 16.61
C HIS A 425 14.90 5.98 17.75
N TYR A 426 13.92 5.11 17.97
CA TYR A 426 14.03 4.01 18.94
C TYR A 426 15.11 3.00 18.55
N ASP A 427 15.18 2.58 17.29
CA ASP A 427 16.20 1.64 16.80
C ASP A 427 17.61 2.20 17.02
N ARG A 428 17.79 3.50 16.76
CA ARG A 428 19.04 4.21 17.03
C ARG A 428 19.35 4.27 18.53
N ALA A 429 18.37 4.59 19.37
CA ALA A 429 18.55 4.61 20.81
C ALA A 429 18.95 3.22 21.34
N ILE A 430 18.31 2.15 20.85
CA ILE A 430 18.63 0.77 21.21
C ILE A 430 20.07 0.42 20.77
N ALA A 431 20.46 0.78 19.55
CA ALA A 431 21.83 0.55 19.06
C ALA A 431 22.89 1.30 19.90
N LEU A 432 22.58 2.53 20.34
CA LEU A 432 23.46 3.32 21.21
C LEU A 432 23.52 2.74 22.62
N LEU A 433 22.41 2.22 23.16
CA LEU A 433 22.34 1.60 24.48
C LEU A 433 23.33 0.44 24.63
N GLU A 434 23.52 -0.36 23.56
CA GLU A 434 24.45 -1.49 23.56
C GLU A 434 25.93 -1.09 23.60
N VAL A 435 26.28 0.13 23.16
CA VAL A 435 27.67 0.59 23.04
C VAL A 435 28.06 1.66 24.04
N VAL A 436 27.09 2.29 24.70
CA VAL A 436 27.32 3.29 25.75
C VAL A 436 27.54 2.56 27.08
N ARG A 437 28.69 2.83 27.70
CA ARG A 437 28.99 2.31 29.03
C ARG A 437 27.98 2.84 30.04
N ASP A 438 27.43 1.95 30.88
CA ASP A 438 26.43 2.27 31.89
C ASP A 438 25.19 2.96 31.29
N GLY A 439 24.85 2.61 30.03
CA GLY A 439 23.79 3.25 29.25
C GLY A 439 22.40 3.17 29.88
N ASP A 440 22.10 2.08 30.60
CA ASP A 440 20.84 1.93 31.33
C ASP A 440 20.67 2.98 32.45
N GLU A 441 21.77 3.45 33.06
CA GLU A 441 21.74 4.51 34.09
C GLU A 441 21.42 5.89 33.50
N LEU A 442 21.52 6.05 32.18
CA LEU A 442 21.18 7.30 31.48
C LEU A 442 19.70 7.38 31.09
N LEU A 443 18.93 6.31 31.26
CA LEU A 443 17.50 6.27 30.95
C LEU A 443 16.68 6.71 32.17
N ASP A 444 15.61 7.49 31.93
CA ASP A 444 14.65 7.87 32.98
C ASP A 444 13.78 6.69 33.44
N GLU A 445 13.71 5.63 32.64
CA GLU A 445 12.87 4.46 32.84
C GLU A 445 13.69 3.17 32.64
N PRO A 446 13.29 2.03 33.25
CA PRO A 446 13.94 0.75 33.00
C PRO A 446 13.97 0.38 31.51
N ARG A 447 15.03 -0.30 31.08
CA ARG A 447 15.23 -0.75 29.69
C ARG A 447 14.00 -1.42 29.05
N TYR A 448 13.26 -2.24 29.80
CA TYR A 448 12.07 -2.90 29.26
C TYR A 448 10.97 -1.92 28.83
N ARG A 449 10.82 -0.75 29.49
CA ARG A 449 9.84 0.29 29.14
C ARG A 449 10.19 0.92 27.79
N LEU A 450 11.48 1.17 27.55
CA LEU A 450 11.97 1.67 26.26
C LEU A 450 11.67 0.68 25.14
N LEU A 451 12.01 -0.60 25.35
CA LEU A 451 11.80 -1.67 24.36
C LEU A 451 10.31 -1.91 24.09
N TRP A 452 9.47 -1.87 25.13
CA TRP A 452 8.03 -1.95 24.96
C TRP A 452 7.47 -0.76 24.19
N ALA A 453 7.88 0.48 24.49
CA ALA A 453 7.45 1.66 23.72
C ALA A 453 7.86 1.56 22.24
N ALA A 454 9.07 1.08 21.96
CA ALA A 454 9.53 0.81 20.61
C ALA A 454 8.67 -0.27 19.92
N ALA A 455 8.28 -1.33 20.64
CA ALA A 455 7.42 -2.38 20.12
C ALA A 455 6.00 -1.86 19.77
N GLU A 456 5.39 -1.02 20.61
CA GLU A 456 4.09 -0.40 20.32
C GLU A 456 4.16 0.48 19.08
N VAL A 457 5.22 1.29 18.94
CA VAL A 457 5.42 2.13 17.75
C VAL A 457 5.67 1.29 16.51
N ALA A 458 6.45 0.20 16.59
CA ALA A 458 6.63 -0.74 15.49
C ALA A 458 5.31 -1.36 15.04
N HIS A 459 4.45 -1.74 15.99
CA HIS A 459 3.10 -2.23 15.68
C HIS A 459 2.26 -1.15 14.99
N LEU A 460 2.28 0.08 15.48
CA LEU A 460 1.54 1.20 14.90
C LEU A 460 2.08 1.62 13.52
N ALA A 461 3.37 1.41 13.26
CA ALA A 461 4.02 1.60 11.96
C ALA A 461 3.83 0.40 11.01
N GLY A 462 3.00 -0.59 11.35
CA GLY A 462 2.74 -1.75 10.49
C GLY A 462 3.92 -2.72 10.34
N ARG A 463 4.81 -2.80 11.34
CA ARG A 463 5.98 -3.70 11.37
C ARG A 463 5.81 -4.78 12.46
N PRO A 464 4.90 -5.76 12.30
CA PRO A 464 4.54 -6.69 13.38
C PRO A 464 5.68 -7.62 13.79
N GLU A 465 6.55 -8.04 12.87
CA GLU A 465 7.73 -8.86 13.19
C GLU A 465 8.71 -8.09 14.07
N ARG A 466 8.96 -6.81 13.73
CA ARG A 466 9.83 -5.93 14.52
C ARG A 466 9.23 -5.66 15.90
N ALA A 467 7.92 -5.48 15.98
CA ALA A 467 7.22 -5.35 17.26
C ALA A 467 7.39 -6.61 18.14
N ALA A 468 7.26 -7.80 17.55
CA ALA A 468 7.47 -9.07 18.24
C ALA A 468 8.92 -9.28 18.71
N GLU A 469 9.91 -8.85 17.93
CA GLU A 469 11.32 -8.84 18.36
C GLU A 469 11.57 -7.93 19.56
N LEU A 470 11.09 -6.69 19.48
CA LEU A 470 11.28 -5.67 20.51
C LEU A 470 10.58 -6.04 21.82
N ILE A 471 9.36 -6.58 21.76
CA ILE A 471 8.64 -7.00 22.96
C ILE A 471 9.26 -8.24 23.61
N ARG A 472 9.86 -9.18 22.85
CA ARG A 472 10.66 -10.28 23.42
C ARG A 472 11.86 -9.74 24.18
N ALA A 473 12.58 -8.78 23.60
CA ALA A 473 13.68 -8.12 24.30
C ALA A 473 13.20 -7.36 25.55
N ALA A 474 11.98 -6.80 25.55
CA ALA A 474 11.38 -6.21 26.74
C ALA A 474 11.08 -7.26 27.82
N ILE A 475 10.54 -8.42 27.45
CA ILE A 475 10.29 -9.57 28.35
C ILE A 475 11.58 -10.05 29.00
N ASP A 476 12.68 -10.13 28.24
CA ASP A 476 13.99 -10.54 28.77
C ASP A 476 14.59 -9.51 29.73
N ALA A 477 14.21 -8.24 29.60
CA ALA A 477 14.74 -7.12 30.38
C ALA A 477 13.92 -6.76 31.64
N VAL A 478 12.67 -7.23 31.77
CA VAL A 478 11.83 -6.94 32.93
C VAL A 478 12.14 -7.89 34.10
N ASP A 479 12.19 -7.36 35.33
CA ASP A 479 12.45 -8.15 36.53
C ASP A 479 11.38 -9.26 36.67
N PRO A 480 11.77 -10.56 36.77
CA PRO A 480 10.84 -11.67 37.01
C PRO A 480 9.94 -11.52 38.24
N ALA A 481 10.29 -10.66 39.21
CA ALA A 481 9.45 -10.32 40.35
C ALA A 481 8.22 -9.47 39.94
N GLU A 482 8.29 -8.71 38.85
CA GLU A 482 7.19 -7.88 38.33
C GLU A 482 6.19 -8.68 37.48
N ARG A 483 5.57 -9.70 38.09
CA ARG A 483 4.70 -10.66 37.39
C ARG A 483 3.58 -10.04 36.55
N HIS A 484 3.00 -8.92 37.00
CA HIS A 484 1.94 -8.22 36.25
C HIS A 484 2.46 -7.60 34.95
N HIS A 485 3.63 -6.95 34.99
CA HIS A 485 4.26 -6.41 33.77
C HIS A 485 4.69 -7.55 32.84
N HIS A 486 5.27 -8.62 33.38
CA HIS A 486 5.57 -9.84 32.63
C HIS A 486 4.34 -10.39 31.91
N GLY A 487 3.22 -10.56 32.62
CA GLY A 487 1.97 -11.05 32.06
C GLY A 487 1.45 -10.15 30.93
N TYR A 488 1.51 -8.83 31.10
CA TYR A 488 1.07 -7.91 30.07
C TYR A 488 1.99 -7.88 28.84
N LEU A 489 3.31 -7.92 29.01
CA LEU A 489 4.24 -7.97 27.89
C LEU A 489 4.03 -9.25 27.06
N HIS A 490 3.70 -10.37 27.70
CA HIS A 490 3.29 -11.60 27.02
C HIS A 490 1.96 -11.47 26.26
N GLU A 491 1.00 -10.74 26.80
CA GLU A 491 -0.25 -10.42 26.10
C GLU A 491 0.01 -9.56 24.85
N ARG A 492 0.87 -8.53 24.95
CA ARG A 492 1.34 -7.73 23.80
C ARG A 492 2.07 -8.59 22.76
N LEU A 493 2.97 -9.49 23.21
CA LEU A 493 3.66 -10.44 22.34
C LEU A 493 2.66 -11.32 21.58
N GLY A 494 1.63 -11.83 22.26
CA GLY A 494 0.58 -12.62 21.63
C GLY A 494 -0.05 -11.89 20.45
N ARG A 495 -0.43 -10.62 20.65
CA ARG A 495 -1.02 -9.77 19.61
C ARG A 495 -0.08 -9.55 18.42
N TYR A 496 1.21 -9.25 18.68
CA TYR A 496 2.16 -8.95 17.60
C TYR A 496 2.52 -10.19 16.79
N LEU A 497 2.65 -11.35 17.45
CA LEU A 497 2.89 -12.62 16.77
C LEU A 497 1.71 -13.00 15.87
N TRP A 498 0.48 -12.79 16.34
CA TRP A 498 -0.69 -12.99 15.49
C TRP A 498 -0.65 -12.12 14.22
N MET A 499 -0.35 -10.82 14.36
CA MET A 499 -0.21 -9.91 13.22
C MET A 499 0.94 -10.27 12.29
N ALA A 500 2.01 -10.90 12.81
CA ALA A 500 3.12 -11.46 12.06
C ALA A 500 2.86 -12.88 11.50
N ALA A 501 1.59 -13.35 11.51
CA ALA A 501 1.17 -14.69 11.08
C ALA A 501 1.82 -15.87 11.84
N ASP A 502 2.24 -15.67 13.09
CA ASP A 502 2.73 -16.71 14.03
C ASP A 502 1.67 -17.03 15.09
N GLY A 503 0.63 -17.77 14.70
CA GLY A 503 -0.45 -18.20 15.59
C GLY A 503 0.03 -19.14 16.71
N VAL A 504 0.97 -20.04 16.42
CA VAL A 504 1.58 -20.94 17.42
C VAL A 504 2.27 -20.15 18.52
N GLY A 505 3.09 -19.16 18.13
CA GLY A 505 3.77 -18.28 19.07
C GLY A 505 2.79 -17.39 19.84
N ALA A 506 1.73 -16.91 19.17
CA ALA A 506 0.70 -16.10 19.80
C ALA A 506 -0.03 -16.86 20.91
N LEU A 507 -0.46 -18.10 20.63
CA LEU A 507 -1.13 -18.97 21.60
C LEU A 507 -0.28 -19.20 22.85
N ALA A 508 1.00 -19.55 22.66
CA ALA A 508 1.94 -19.77 23.76
C ALA A 508 2.14 -18.50 24.60
N ALA A 509 2.19 -17.32 23.96
CA ALA A 509 2.34 -16.05 24.66
C ALA A 509 1.09 -15.71 25.50
N TYR A 510 -0.12 -15.91 24.98
CA TYR A 510 -1.36 -15.68 25.74
C TYR A 510 -1.53 -16.67 26.90
N GLN A 511 -1.21 -17.95 26.71
CA GLN A 511 -1.17 -18.94 27.79
C GLN A 511 -0.26 -18.46 28.93
N ARG A 512 0.94 -17.98 28.57
CA ARG A 512 1.89 -17.46 29.55
C ARG A 512 1.37 -16.19 30.23
N ALA A 513 0.69 -15.30 29.52
CA ALA A 513 0.08 -14.11 30.08
C ALA A 513 -0.97 -14.45 31.15
N VAL A 514 -1.86 -15.42 30.88
CA VAL A 514 -2.91 -15.88 31.80
C VAL A 514 -2.33 -16.56 33.04
N GLU A 515 -1.21 -17.29 32.92
CA GLU A 515 -0.50 -17.89 34.07
C GLU A 515 0.11 -16.84 35.01
N LEU A 516 0.61 -15.73 34.44
CA LEU A 516 1.32 -14.69 35.17
C LEU A 516 0.39 -13.68 35.85
N VAL A 517 -0.77 -13.41 35.25
CA VAL A 517 -1.78 -12.50 35.81
C VAL A 517 -2.72 -13.27 36.74
N PRO A 518 -2.70 -13.00 38.07
CA PRO A 518 -3.51 -13.73 39.03
C PRO A 518 -5.02 -13.52 38.78
N ALA A 519 -5.82 -14.53 39.11
CA ALA A 519 -7.28 -14.45 39.01
C ALA A 519 -7.89 -13.53 40.09
N GLU A 520 -7.24 -13.42 41.25
CA GLU A 520 -7.74 -12.65 42.40
C GLU A 520 -6.68 -11.67 42.93
N PRO A 521 -7.06 -10.41 43.26
CA PRO A 521 -8.37 -9.81 43.00
C PRO A 521 -8.61 -9.62 41.49
N GLU A 522 -9.87 -9.58 41.09
CA GLU A 522 -10.26 -9.25 39.71
C GLU A 522 -9.74 -7.85 39.32
N THR A 523 -9.12 -7.77 38.14
CA THR A 523 -8.53 -6.53 37.61
C THR A 523 -8.81 -6.37 36.12
N SER A 524 -8.70 -5.14 35.61
CA SER A 524 -8.76 -4.89 34.17
C SER A 524 -7.68 -5.66 33.39
N TRP A 525 -6.50 -5.89 33.98
CA TRP A 525 -5.47 -6.75 33.40
C TRP A 525 -5.94 -8.19 33.23
N ARG A 526 -6.64 -8.76 34.22
CA ARG A 526 -7.19 -10.11 34.13
C ARG A 526 -8.22 -10.20 33.00
N ALA A 527 -9.13 -9.24 32.90
CA ALA A 527 -10.10 -9.18 31.80
C ALA A 527 -9.40 -9.07 30.43
N ALA A 528 -8.36 -8.23 30.32
CA ALA A 528 -7.63 -8.03 29.07
C ALA A 528 -6.90 -9.30 28.60
N VAL A 529 -6.19 -10.01 29.49
CA VAL A 529 -5.50 -11.25 29.10
C VAL A 529 -6.46 -12.37 28.73
N LEU A 530 -7.61 -12.47 29.41
CA LEU A 530 -8.65 -13.45 29.07
C LEU A 530 -9.29 -13.14 27.72
N SER A 531 -9.59 -11.86 27.45
CA SER A 531 -10.15 -11.40 26.17
C SER A 531 -9.18 -11.59 25.00
N GLY A 532 -7.88 -11.37 25.21
CA GLY A 532 -6.85 -11.66 24.20
C GLY A 532 -6.63 -13.17 24.00
N TYR A 533 -6.69 -13.97 25.07
CA TYR A 533 -6.57 -15.41 24.95
C TYR A 533 -7.78 -16.04 24.25
N SER A 534 -8.99 -15.59 24.54
CA SER A 534 -10.19 -16.05 23.83
C SER A 534 -10.09 -15.74 22.33
N GLN A 535 -9.60 -14.55 21.95
CA GLN A 535 -9.38 -14.22 20.53
C GLN A 535 -8.52 -15.25 19.80
N VAL A 536 -7.37 -15.65 20.36
CA VAL A 536 -6.49 -16.62 19.68
C VAL A 536 -7.07 -18.02 19.67
N LEU A 537 -7.85 -18.41 20.68
CA LEU A 537 -8.58 -19.68 20.66
C LEU A 537 -9.70 -19.69 19.61
N MET A 538 -10.47 -18.61 19.51
CA MET A 538 -11.49 -18.39 18.48
C MET A 538 -10.87 -18.53 17.08
N LEU A 539 -9.75 -17.85 16.83
CA LEU A 539 -9.07 -17.92 15.52
C LEU A 539 -8.51 -19.32 15.25
N GLY A 540 -8.06 -20.03 16.29
CA GLY A 540 -7.64 -21.43 16.21
C GLY A 540 -8.79 -22.45 16.19
N GLY A 541 -10.05 -22.03 16.00
CA GLY A 541 -11.22 -22.90 15.88
C GLY A 541 -11.74 -23.50 17.19
N ARG A 542 -11.20 -23.11 18.35
CA ARG A 542 -11.57 -23.63 19.69
C ARG A 542 -12.68 -22.78 20.33
N PHE A 543 -13.83 -22.73 19.66
CA PHE A 543 -14.90 -21.78 19.96
C PHE A 543 -15.55 -21.97 21.34
N GLU A 544 -15.78 -23.20 21.79
CA GLU A 544 -16.38 -23.44 23.11
C GLU A 544 -15.47 -22.98 24.25
N GLU A 545 -14.17 -23.23 24.14
CA GLU A 545 -13.18 -22.77 25.12
C GLU A 545 -13.00 -21.25 25.07
N SER A 546 -13.00 -20.68 23.86
CA SER A 546 -12.98 -19.23 23.66
C SER A 546 -14.20 -18.55 24.28
N ALA A 547 -15.40 -19.07 24.02
CA ALA A 547 -16.66 -18.51 24.53
C ALA A 547 -16.66 -18.43 26.05
N ALA A 548 -16.23 -19.50 26.73
CA ALA A 548 -16.14 -19.52 28.19
C ALA A 548 -15.21 -18.42 28.74
N LEU A 549 -14.05 -18.21 28.12
CA LEU A 549 -13.11 -17.15 28.50
C LEU A 549 -13.63 -15.75 28.15
N ALA A 550 -14.30 -15.60 27.01
CA ALA A 550 -14.90 -14.35 26.59
C ALA A 550 -16.03 -13.93 27.54
N GLU A 551 -16.89 -14.85 27.96
CA GLU A 551 -17.94 -14.63 28.96
C GLU A 551 -17.34 -14.22 30.32
N GLU A 552 -16.28 -14.89 30.76
CA GLU A 552 -15.57 -14.52 31.99
C GLU A 552 -14.96 -13.11 31.87
N ALA A 553 -14.32 -12.79 30.75
CA ALA A 553 -13.73 -11.48 30.50
C ALA A 553 -14.79 -10.37 30.49
N ILE A 554 -15.95 -10.60 29.87
CA ILE A 554 -17.11 -9.67 29.88
C ILE A 554 -17.57 -9.43 31.31
N ARG A 555 -17.76 -10.50 32.09
CA ARG A 555 -18.22 -10.40 33.48
C ARG A 555 -17.25 -9.57 34.32
N ILE A 556 -15.94 -9.80 34.22
CA ILE A 556 -14.93 -9.02 34.95
C ILE A 556 -14.91 -7.57 34.47
N ALA A 557 -14.94 -7.35 33.15
CA ALA A 557 -14.90 -6.01 32.57
C ALA A 557 -16.08 -5.13 33.02
N GLN A 558 -17.23 -5.72 33.30
CA GLN A 558 -18.41 -5.03 33.82
C GLN A 558 -18.31 -4.64 35.30
N THR A 559 -17.46 -5.31 36.09
CA THR A 559 -17.30 -5.06 37.53
C THR A 559 -16.12 -4.15 37.88
N VAL A 560 -15.12 -4.06 37.00
CA VAL A 560 -13.90 -3.28 37.23
C VAL A 560 -13.93 -1.94 36.47
N PRO A 561 -13.35 -0.85 37.03
CA PRO A 561 -13.33 0.43 36.36
C PRO A 561 -12.46 0.41 35.09
N ASN A 562 -12.80 1.28 34.12
CA ASN A 562 -12.04 1.51 32.89
C ASN A 562 -11.83 0.26 32.00
N ALA A 563 -12.77 -0.69 32.00
CA ALA A 563 -12.69 -1.91 31.21
C ALA A 563 -13.78 -2.04 30.12
N ARG A 564 -14.49 -0.96 29.79
CA ARG A 564 -15.57 -0.98 28.78
C ARG A 564 -15.08 -1.38 27.38
N SER A 565 -13.90 -0.95 26.96
CA SER A 565 -13.29 -1.40 25.70
C SER A 565 -12.97 -2.90 25.72
N ILE A 566 -12.52 -3.43 26.86
CA ILE A 566 -12.25 -4.86 27.04
C ILE A 566 -13.54 -5.68 26.92
N GLU A 567 -14.67 -5.17 27.44
CA GLU A 567 -15.99 -5.78 27.24
C GLU A 567 -16.34 -5.85 25.75
N GLY A 568 -16.20 -4.73 25.01
CA GLY A 568 -16.44 -4.70 23.57
C GLY A 568 -15.57 -5.72 22.81
N HIS A 569 -14.28 -5.76 23.12
CA HIS A 569 -13.33 -6.72 22.54
C HIS A 569 -13.75 -8.18 22.81
N ALA A 570 -14.14 -8.50 24.04
CA ALA A 570 -14.56 -9.86 24.40
C ALA A 570 -15.89 -10.25 23.76
N ARG A 571 -16.85 -9.31 23.65
CA ARG A 571 -18.12 -9.53 22.94
C ARG A 571 -17.91 -9.81 21.46
N ASN A 572 -16.93 -9.14 20.85
CA ASN A 572 -16.59 -9.39 19.46
C ASN A 572 -16.14 -10.83 19.23
N ASN A 573 -15.34 -11.39 20.15
CA ASN A 573 -14.90 -12.78 20.08
C ASN A 573 -16.09 -13.74 20.32
N LEU A 574 -16.85 -13.49 21.40
CA LEU A 574 -18.03 -14.29 21.75
C LEU A 574 -19.04 -14.35 20.60
N GLY A 575 -19.20 -13.27 19.84
CA GLY A 575 -20.10 -13.25 18.68
C GLY A 575 -19.71 -14.24 17.59
N VAL A 576 -18.42 -14.38 17.30
CA VAL A 576 -17.90 -15.38 16.35
C VAL A 576 -18.01 -16.78 16.93
N ASP A 577 -17.66 -16.95 18.21
CA ASP A 577 -17.75 -18.24 18.92
C ASP A 577 -19.19 -18.78 18.87
N LEU A 578 -20.17 -17.95 19.26
CA LEU A 578 -21.60 -18.31 19.24
C LEU A 578 -22.09 -18.71 17.86
N ALA A 579 -21.64 -18.00 16.80
CA ALA A 579 -22.03 -18.32 15.44
C ALA A 579 -21.56 -19.73 15.02
N HIS A 580 -20.31 -20.08 15.35
CA HIS A 580 -19.72 -21.35 14.96
C HIS A 580 -20.20 -22.54 15.82
N VAL A 581 -20.68 -22.30 17.05
CA VAL A 581 -21.36 -23.35 17.85
C VAL A 581 -22.86 -23.49 17.53
N GLY A 582 -23.36 -22.77 16.50
CA GLY A 582 -24.70 -22.92 15.93
C GLY A 582 -25.71 -21.82 16.28
N SER A 583 -25.32 -20.80 17.05
CA SER A 583 -26.16 -19.66 17.46
C SER A 583 -25.87 -18.39 16.66
N VAL A 584 -25.97 -18.46 15.33
CA VAL A 584 -25.61 -17.36 14.40
C VAL A 584 -26.28 -16.03 14.74
N ASP A 585 -27.59 -16.01 14.99
CA ASP A 585 -28.32 -14.76 15.28
C ASP A 585 -27.90 -14.13 16.63
N GLU A 586 -27.61 -14.95 17.65
CA GLU A 586 -27.07 -14.45 18.92
C GLU A 586 -25.66 -13.91 18.74
N GLY A 587 -24.87 -14.56 17.88
CA GLY A 587 -23.54 -14.11 17.47
C GLY A 587 -23.57 -12.72 16.83
N ILE A 588 -24.48 -12.51 15.88
CA ILE A 588 -24.71 -11.19 15.25
C ILE A 588 -25.03 -10.12 16.31
N VAL A 589 -25.89 -10.44 17.28
CA VAL A 589 -26.23 -9.50 18.36
C VAL A 589 -24.99 -9.11 19.16
N GLN A 590 -24.11 -10.06 19.51
CA GLN A 590 -22.88 -9.74 20.24
C GLN A 590 -21.92 -8.86 19.43
N LEU A 591 -21.79 -9.10 18.13
CA LEU A 591 -20.95 -8.27 17.24
C LEU A 591 -21.49 -6.84 17.10
N LEU A 592 -22.81 -6.67 17.01
CA LEU A 592 -23.44 -5.35 16.99
C LEU A 592 -23.23 -4.61 18.32
N LEU A 593 -23.38 -5.29 19.46
CA LEU A 593 -23.08 -4.71 20.77
C LEU A 593 -21.60 -4.34 20.90
N ALA A 594 -20.68 -5.16 20.39
CA ALA A 594 -19.26 -4.85 20.38
C ALA A 594 -18.97 -3.58 19.56
N ARG A 595 -19.63 -3.44 18.40
CA ARG A 595 -19.54 -2.24 17.57
C ARG A 595 -20.08 -1.00 18.29
N ASP A 596 -21.26 -1.11 18.91
CA ASP A 596 -21.87 0.00 19.67
C ASP A 596 -20.94 0.45 20.81
N ILE A 597 -20.32 -0.49 21.54
CA ILE A 597 -19.34 -0.19 22.58
C ILE A 597 -18.12 0.54 22.00
N ALA A 598 -17.59 0.08 20.87
CA ALA A 598 -16.45 0.72 20.23
C ALA A 598 -16.78 2.13 19.72
N GLU A 599 -18.01 2.33 19.22
CA GLU A 599 -18.54 3.65 18.85
C GLU A 599 -18.74 4.56 20.08
N GLU A 600 -19.29 4.05 21.19
CA GLU A 600 -19.49 4.77 22.47
C GLU A 600 -18.19 5.35 23.02
N GLN A 601 -17.10 4.57 22.95
CA GLN A 601 -15.80 5.01 23.47
C GLN A 601 -15.12 6.05 22.55
N PHE A 602 -15.60 6.27 21.32
CA PHE A 602 -15.06 7.20 20.30
C PHE A 602 -13.55 7.09 19.98
N ASP A 603 -12.86 6.12 20.59
CA ASP A 603 -11.40 5.98 20.62
C ASP A 603 -10.89 4.62 20.13
N ASP A 604 -11.76 3.64 19.85
CA ASP A 604 -11.34 2.30 19.41
C ASP A 604 -11.79 1.94 17.98
N LEU A 605 -11.25 2.69 17.02
CA LEU A 605 -11.56 2.52 15.59
C LEU A 605 -11.16 1.13 15.05
N ASP A 606 -10.13 0.50 15.64
CA ASP A 606 -9.67 -0.85 15.28
C ASP A 606 -10.73 -1.90 15.66
N ASP A 607 -11.37 -1.73 16.82
CA ASP A 607 -12.47 -2.59 17.27
C ASP A 607 -13.75 -2.41 16.43
N ILE A 608 -14.07 -1.18 15.98
CA ILE A 608 -15.18 -0.95 15.02
C ILE A 608 -14.90 -1.72 13.73
N ALA A 609 -13.70 -1.57 13.16
CA ALA A 609 -13.32 -2.24 11.93
C ALA A 609 -13.36 -3.78 12.08
N ARG A 610 -12.90 -4.30 13.22
CA ARG A 610 -12.98 -5.73 13.52
C ARG A 610 -14.41 -6.25 13.66
N ALA A 611 -15.30 -5.52 14.32
CA ALA A 611 -16.70 -5.92 14.44
C ALA A 611 -17.38 -6.02 13.08
N VAL A 612 -17.04 -5.13 12.14
CA VAL A 612 -17.52 -5.16 10.76
C VAL A 612 -16.95 -6.37 9.99
N VAL A 613 -15.64 -6.61 10.06
CA VAL A 613 -14.98 -7.76 9.43
C VAL A 613 -15.55 -9.08 9.95
N ASN A 614 -15.65 -9.24 11.27
CA ASN A 614 -16.18 -10.45 11.88
C ASN A 614 -17.66 -10.65 11.56
N LEU A 615 -18.46 -9.57 11.45
CA LEU A 615 -19.86 -9.67 11.04
C LEU A 615 -19.98 -10.21 9.61
N GLN A 616 -19.14 -9.75 8.70
CA GLN A 616 -19.10 -10.34 7.37
C GLN A 616 -18.69 -11.81 7.43
N SER A 617 -17.64 -12.17 8.18
CA SER A 617 -17.15 -13.54 8.27
C SER A 617 -18.27 -14.50 8.68
N ILE A 618 -18.96 -14.22 9.79
CA ILE A 618 -20.01 -15.14 10.27
C ILE A 618 -21.19 -15.26 9.29
N LEU A 619 -21.50 -14.20 8.53
CA LEU A 619 -22.52 -14.26 7.47
C LEU A 619 -22.05 -15.13 6.30
N PHE A 620 -20.77 -15.01 5.93
CA PHE A 620 -20.16 -15.82 4.88
C PHE A 620 -20.14 -17.31 5.28
N ASP A 621 -19.71 -17.60 6.50
CA ASP A 621 -19.61 -18.96 7.04
C ASP A 621 -21.00 -19.60 7.23
N ALA A 622 -22.03 -18.79 7.48
CA ALA A 622 -23.43 -19.22 7.55
C ALA A 622 -24.14 -19.33 6.18
N ASP A 623 -23.41 -19.33 5.06
CA ASP A 623 -23.95 -19.36 3.69
C ASP A 623 -24.87 -18.17 3.30
N ARG A 624 -24.82 -17.05 4.03
CA ARG A 624 -25.56 -15.80 3.73
C ARG A 624 -24.73 -14.87 2.85
N ILE A 625 -24.29 -15.39 1.70
CA ILE A 625 -23.21 -14.78 0.88
C ILE A 625 -23.56 -13.39 0.33
N GLU A 626 -24.81 -13.16 -0.11
CA GLU A 626 -25.20 -11.83 -0.59
C GLU A 626 -25.21 -10.79 0.54
N GLU A 627 -25.65 -11.17 1.74
CA GLU A 627 -25.62 -10.29 2.91
C GLU A 627 -24.17 -10.02 3.34
N ALA A 628 -23.33 -11.05 3.34
CA ALA A 628 -21.90 -10.93 3.60
C ALA A 628 -21.22 -9.95 2.62
N ALA A 629 -21.55 -10.04 1.32
CA ALA A 629 -21.04 -9.12 0.30
C ALA A 629 -21.46 -7.67 0.55
N VAL A 630 -22.73 -7.44 0.93
CA VAL A 630 -23.22 -6.10 1.27
C VAL A 630 -22.49 -5.55 2.48
N VAL A 631 -22.39 -6.34 3.56
CA VAL A 631 -21.72 -5.93 4.80
C VAL A 631 -20.24 -5.62 4.56
N ALA A 632 -19.52 -6.43 3.78
CA ALA A 632 -18.11 -6.12 3.49
C ALA A 632 -17.95 -4.86 2.62
N ILE A 633 -18.79 -4.65 1.60
CA ILE A 633 -18.71 -3.45 0.75
C ILE A 633 -19.02 -2.19 1.55
N GLU A 634 -20.07 -2.21 2.38
CA GLU A 634 -20.37 -1.10 3.30
C GLU A 634 -19.26 -0.94 4.34
N GLY A 635 -18.69 -2.06 4.79
CA GLY A 635 -17.58 -2.11 5.71
C GLY A 635 -16.31 -1.44 5.20
N ILE A 636 -16.01 -1.56 3.91
CA ILE A 636 -14.92 -0.81 3.26
C ILE A 636 -15.16 0.70 3.42
N ALA A 637 -16.38 1.18 3.17
CA ALA A 637 -16.71 2.59 3.32
C ALA A 637 -16.59 3.07 4.79
N VAL A 638 -16.94 2.21 5.75
CA VAL A 638 -16.72 2.48 7.17
C VAL A 638 -15.23 2.60 7.45
N VAL A 639 -14.44 1.55 7.19
CA VAL A 639 -12.98 1.47 7.43
C VAL A 639 -12.23 2.62 6.75
N ASP A 640 -12.59 2.92 5.49
CA ASP A 640 -12.01 4.03 4.74
C ASP A 640 -12.45 5.38 5.33
N GLY A 641 -13.70 5.48 5.77
CA GLY A 641 -14.20 6.61 6.57
C GLY A 641 -13.41 6.81 7.88
N LEU A 642 -12.89 5.72 8.46
CA LEU A 642 -12.05 5.73 9.66
C LEU A 642 -10.56 5.98 9.40
N GLY A 643 -10.08 6.05 8.15
CA GLY A 643 -8.64 6.21 7.90
C GLY A 643 -7.80 4.94 8.13
N LEU A 644 -8.44 3.76 8.18
CA LEU A 644 -7.82 2.49 8.57
C LEU A 644 -7.39 1.61 7.39
N GLN A 645 -7.13 2.20 6.22
CA GLN A 645 -7.02 1.45 4.97
C GLN A 645 -5.82 0.49 4.96
N GLN A 646 -4.66 0.96 5.44
CA GLN A 646 -3.46 0.15 5.53
C GLN A 646 -3.50 -0.91 6.65
N ARG A 647 -4.39 -0.78 7.65
CA ARG A 647 -4.44 -1.70 8.81
C ARG A 647 -5.57 -2.73 8.74
N LYS A 648 -6.74 -2.33 8.24
CA LYS A 648 -7.95 -3.17 8.16
C LYS A 648 -8.67 -3.06 6.81
N GLY A 649 -8.31 -2.08 5.98
CA GLY A 649 -8.90 -1.90 4.66
C GLY A 649 -8.49 -2.97 3.65
N VAL A 650 -7.30 -3.56 3.80
CA VAL A 650 -6.88 -4.73 3.02
C VAL A 650 -7.81 -5.90 3.30
N TRP A 651 -7.99 -6.24 4.58
CA TRP A 651 -8.81 -7.38 4.99
C TRP A 651 -10.27 -7.23 4.52
N ALA A 652 -10.90 -6.07 4.77
CA ALA A 652 -12.27 -5.80 4.33
C ALA A 652 -12.46 -5.91 2.79
N ARG A 653 -11.44 -5.52 2.01
CA ARG A 653 -11.45 -5.69 0.54
C ARG A 653 -11.30 -7.15 0.14
N CYS A 654 -10.47 -7.92 0.84
CA CYS A 654 -10.33 -9.36 0.60
C CYS A 654 -11.62 -10.11 0.93
N ASP A 655 -12.31 -9.75 2.03
CA ASP A 655 -13.59 -10.32 2.42
C ASP A 655 -14.69 -10.04 1.38
N ALA A 656 -14.79 -8.78 0.93
CA ALA A 656 -15.68 -8.42 -0.17
C ALA A 656 -15.34 -9.19 -1.45
N ALA A 657 -14.05 -9.26 -1.81
CA ALA A 657 -13.60 -9.98 -2.98
C ALA A 657 -13.93 -11.49 -2.89
N GLU A 658 -13.75 -12.13 -1.74
CA GLU A 658 -14.08 -13.54 -1.54
C GLU A 658 -15.58 -13.80 -1.71
N ALA A 659 -16.44 -12.96 -1.13
CA ALA A 659 -17.88 -13.04 -1.35
C ALA A 659 -18.27 -12.86 -2.84
N LEU A 660 -17.64 -11.90 -3.52
CA LEU A 660 -17.86 -11.67 -4.96
C LEU A 660 -17.35 -12.82 -5.83
N LEU A 661 -16.22 -13.45 -5.48
CA LEU A 661 -15.71 -14.65 -6.16
C LEU A 661 -16.70 -15.80 -6.05
N ARG A 662 -17.31 -15.98 -4.87
CA ARG A 662 -18.32 -17.01 -4.65
C ARG A 662 -19.59 -16.76 -5.46
N LEU A 663 -19.97 -15.49 -5.65
CA LEU A 663 -21.11 -15.09 -6.50
C LEU A 663 -20.79 -15.01 -8.01
N GLY A 664 -19.56 -15.31 -8.43
CA GLY A 664 -19.15 -15.26 -9.84
C GLY A 664 -18.85 -13.85 -10.39
N ARG A 665 -18.74 -12.83 -9.54
CA ARG A 665 -18.53 -11.41 -9.91
C ARG A 665 -17.03 -11.05 -9.97
N TYR A 666 -16.27 -11.74 -10.83
CA TYR A 666 -14.80 -11.65 -10.84
C TYR A 666 -14.21 -10.28 -11.21
N PRO A 667 -14.78 -9.48 -12.13
CA PRO A 667 -14.23 -8.15 -12.43
C PRO A 667 -14.28 -7.22 -11.22
N GLU A 668 -15.34 -7.33 -10.41
CA GLU A 668 -15.51 -6.50 -9.21
C GLU A 668 -14.56 -6.93 -8.09
N ALA A 669 -14.38 -8.24 -7.91
CA ALA A 669 -13.40 -8.79 -6.98
C ALA A 669 -11.96 -8.34 -7.33
N GLU A 670 -11.62 -8.32 -8.62
CA GLU A 670 -10.30 -7.89 -9.09
C GLU A 670 -10.00 -6.43 -8.75
N LEU A 671 -10.98 -5.52 -8.95
CA LEU A 671 -10.83 -4.11 -8.60
C LEU A 671 -10.49 -3.93 -7.11
N LEU A 672 -11.20 -4.65 -6.23
CA LEU A 672 -10.97 -4.57 -4.78
C LEU A 672 -9.61 -5.13 -4.37
N LEU A 673 -9.15 -6.21 -5.02
CA LEU A 673 -7.82 -6.77 -4.76
C LEU A 673 -6.71 -5.86 -5.28
N ASP A 674 -6.94 -5.18 -6.40
CA ASP A 674 -6.00 -4.20 -6.94
C ASP A 674 -5.88 -2.98 -6.02
N GLU A 675 -6.99 -2.49 -5.49
CA GLU A 675 -6.98 -1.49 -4.41
C GLU A 675 -6.21 -2.00 -3.18
N ALA A 676 -6.52 -3.22 -2.71
CA ALA A 676 -5.86 -3.80 -1.54
C ALA A 676 -4.33 -3.90 -1.72
N ALA A 677 -3.86 -4.20 -2.94
CA ALA A 677 -2.44 -4.28 -3.26
C ALA A 677 -1.71 -2.93 -3.13
N THR A 678 -2.41 -1.80 -3.33
CA THR A 678 -1.80 -0.47 -3.19
C THR A 678 -1.41 -0.13 -1.75
N PHE A 679 -1.93 -0.88 -0.77
CA PHE A 679 -1.58 -0.71 0.64
C PHE A 679 -0.38 -1.54 1.08
N GLU A 680 0.20 -2.34 0.18
CA GLU A 680 1.34 -3.22 0.45
C GLU A 680 1.23 -4.02 1.75
N PRO A 681 0.26 -4.93 1.79
CA PRO A 681 0.02 -5.67 3.01
C PRO A 681 1.25 -6.47 3.44
N LEU A 682 1.47 -6.52 4.76
CA LEU A 682 2.52 -7.29 5.43
C LEU A 682 1.88 -8.30 6.40
N GLY A 683 2.67 -9.26 6.89
CA GLY A 683 2.21 -10.25 7.85
C GLY A 683 0.96 -10.99 7.39
N ILE A 684 -0.05 -11.07 8.27
CA ILE A 684 -1.29 -11.81 8.00
C ILE A 684 -2.14 -11.19 6.87
N ASP A 685 -2.12 -9.87 6.70
CA ASP A 685 -2.85 -9.20 5.62
C ASP A 685 -2.27 -9.58 4.24
N ALA A 686 -0.95 -9.76 4.16
CA ALA A 686 -0.27 -10.16 2.92
C ALA A 686 -0.68 -11.56 2.50
N LEU A 687 -0.70 -12.47 3.47
CA LEU A 687 -1.16 -13.84 3.30
C LEU A 687 -2.62 -13.86 2.80
N ARG A 688 -3.51 -13.09 3.43
CA ARG A 688 -4.92 -12.99 3.05
C ARG A 688 -5.09 -12.46 1.62
N ALA A 689 -4.38 -11.39 1.26
CA ALA A 689 -4.42 -10.83 -0.09
C ALA A 689 -3.92 -11.82 -1.16
N ASP A 690 -2.84 -12.55 -0.86
CA ASP A 690 -2.29 -13.58 -1.75
C ASP A 690 -3.23 -14.76 -1.92
N LEU A 691 -3.86 -15.22 -0.83
CA LEU A 691 -4.87 -16.27 -0.86
C LEU A 691 -6.02 -15.89 -1.79
N THR A 692 -6.67 -14.75 -1.55
CA THR A 692 -7.86 -14.35 -2.31
C THR A 692 -7.52 -14.04 -3.77
N ARG A 693 -6.35 -13.43 -4.05
CA ARG A 693 -5.88 -13.24 -5.44
C ARG A 693 -5.51 -14.56 -6.11
N GLY A 694 -4.92 -15.49 -5.38
CA GLY A 694 -4.65 -16.86 -5.85
C GLY A 694 -5.94 -17.59 -6.26
N GLN A 695 -7.00 -17.49 -5.44
CA GLN A 695 -8.32 -18.02 -5.75
C GLN A 695 -8.93 -17.40 -7.03
N LEU A 696 -8.83 -16.08 -7.20
CA LEU A 696 -9.26 -15.39 -8.42
C LEU A 696 -8.52 -15.93 -9.66
N HIS A 697 -7.19 -16.03 -9.59
CA HIS A 697 -6.38 -16.55 -10.70
C HIS A 697 -6.70 -18.00 -11.01
N PHE A 698 -6.91 -18.85 -9.99
CA PHE A 698 -7.36 -20.23 -10.18
C PHE A 698 -8.71 -20.26 -10.91
N ARG A 699 -9.71 -19.52 -10.42
CA ARG A 699 -11.05 -19.47 -11.03
C ARG A 699 -11.04 -18.97 -12.48
N ARG A 700 -10.13 -18.04 -12.82
CA ARG A 700 -9.91 -17.56 -14.21
C ARG A 700 -9.03 -18.49 -15.07
N GLY A 701 -8.37 -19.48 -14.47
CA GLY A 701 -7.50 -20.44 -15.15
C GLY A 701 -6.07 -19.94 -15.43
N ALA A 702 -5.60 -18.93 -14.69
CA ALA A 702 -4.22 -18.44 -14.65
C ALA A 702 -3.42 -19.24 -13.59
N LEU A 703 -3.17 -20.52 -13.91
CA LEU A 703 -2.71 -21.51 -12.93
C LEU A 703 -1.28 -21.28 -12.43
N ALA A 704 -0.42 -20.63 -13.20
CA ALA A 704 0.96 -20.37 -12.77
C ALA A 704 1.01 -19.20 -11.79
N GLU A 705 0.23 -18.17 -12.06
CA GLU A 705 0.05 -17.00 -11.19
C GLU A 705 -0.63 -17.40 -9.89
N ALA A 706 -1.65 -18.25 -9.95
CA ALA A 706 -2.31 -18.81 -8.77
C ALA A 706 -1.33 -19.60 -7.90
N ASP A 707 -0.57 -20.52 -8.49
CA ASP A 707 0.41 -21.35 -7.78
C ASP A 707 1.48 -20.50 -7.05
N ALA A 708 2.06 -19.50 -7.74
CA ALA A 708 3.07 -18.63 -7.15
C ALA A 708 2.55 -17.84 -5.92
N LEU A 709 1.29 -17.37 -5.97
CA LEU A 709 0.66 -16.64 -4.87
C LEU A 709 0.32 -17.56 -3.70
N LEU A 710 -0.27 -18.73 -3.97
CA LEU A 710 -0.64 -19.70 -2.94
C LEU A 710 0.59 -20.29 -2.25
N GLU A 711 1.67 -20.55 -3.00
CA GLU A 711 2.95 -20.97 -2.42
C GLU A 711 3.54 -19.88 -1.51
N ARG A 712 3.44 -18.60 -1.91
CA ARG A 712 3.86 -17.47 -1.06
C ARG A 712 3.00 -17.36 0.20
N ALA A 713 1.68 -17.46 0.08
CA ALA A 713 0.76 -17.47 1.22
C ALA A 713 1.06 -18.64 2.18
N ALA A 714 1.30 -19.85 1.67
CA ALA A 714 1.64 -21.02 2.48
C ALA A 714 2.96 -20.88 3.22
N ARG A 715 4.00 -20.31 2.58
CA ARG A 715 5.27 -20.00 3.25
C ARG A 715 5.11 -18.98 4.37
N ASN A 716 4.36 -17.91 4.11
CA ASN A 716 4.11 -16.86 5.10
C ASN A 716 3.21 -17.36 6.25
N GLY A 717 2.30 -18.29 5.96
CA GLY A 717 1.35 -18.88 6.90
C GLY A 717 1.82 -20.15 7.60
N ALA A 718 3.08 -20.55 7.47
CA ALA A 718 3.57 -21.84 7.96
C ALA A 718 3.41 -22.06 9.49
N ARG A 719 3.23 -20.98 10.25
CA ARG A 719 3.01 -20.99 11.70
C ARG A 719 1.64 -20.45 12.13
N LEU A 720 0.76 -20.21 11.18
CA LEU A 720 -0.58 -19.73 11.44
C LEU A 720 -1.42 -20.85 12.10
N LEU A 721 -2.34 -20.46 12.97
CA LEU A 721 -3.35 -21.34 13.56
C LEU A 721 -4.71 -20.72 13.28
N ASP A 722 -5.16 -20.86 12.03
CA ASP A 722 -6.39 -20.26 11.54
C ASP A 722 -6.97 -21.10 10.40
N GLY A 723 -7.98 -21.93 10.69
CA GLY A 723 -8.61 -22.75 9.66
C GLY A 723 -9.31 -21.95 8.58
N GLN A 724 -9.78 -20.73 8.89
CA GLN A 724 -10.40 -19.83 7.93
C GLN A 724 -9.42 -19.43 6.81
N LEU A 725 -8.13 -19.38 7.10
CA LEU A 725 -7.09 -19.09 6.11
C LEU A 725 -6.45 -20.38 5.57
N ILE A 726 -6.10 -21.32 6.45
CA ILE A 726 -5.38 -22.55 6.10
C ILE A 726 -6.25 -23.45 5.21
N GLY A 727 -7.53 -23.63 5.55
CA GLY A 727 -8.45 -24.49 4.81
C GLY A 727 -8.61 -24.07 3.35
N PRO A 728 -9.11 -22.86 3.08
CA PRO A 728 -9.26 -22.35 1.71
C PRO A 728 -7.95 -22.26 0.93
N LEU A 729 -6.83 -21.94 1.59
CA LEU A 729 -5.50 -21.91 0.99
C LEU A 729 -5.11 -23.27 0.42
N TYR A 730 -5.08 -24.30 1.26
CA TYR A 730 -4.65 -25.61 0.81
C TYR A 730 -5.67 -26.29 -0.10
N ALA A 731 -6.98 -26.11 0.14
CA ALA A 731 -8.00 -26.63 -0.78
C ALA A 731 -7.79 -26.08 -2.20
N THR A 732 -7.58 -24.75 -2.33
CA THR A 732 -7.33 -24.12 -3.63
C THR A 732 -6.00 -24.57 -4.22
N TRP A 733 -4.95 -24.69 -3.41
CA TRP A 733 -3.62 -25.07 -3.89
C TRP A 733 -3.57 -26.52 -4.39
N ILE A 734 -4.24 -27.45 -3.70
CA ILE A 734 -4.42 -28.83 -4.16
C ILE A 734 -5.14 -28.85 -5.51
N GLU A 735 -6.21 -28.06 -5.66
CA GLU A 735 -6.95 -27.97 -6.92
C GLU A 735 -6.11 -27.37 -8.07
N VAL A 736 -5.27 -26.37 -7.78
CA VAL A 736 -4.30 -25.81 -8.74
C VAL A 736 -3.31 -26.89 -9.19
N ALA A 737 -2.72 -27.63 -8.25
CA ALA A 737 -1.78 -28.71 -8.56
C ALA A 737 -2.45 -29.83 -9.41
N VAL A 738 -3.68 -30.23 -9.07
CA VAL A 738 -4.47 -31.18 -9.88
C VAL A 738 -4.72 -30.63 -11.29
N ALA A 739 -5.10 -29.36 -11.41
CA ALA A 739 -5.35 -28.71 -12.70
C ALA A 739 -4.11 -28.62 -13.60
N ARG A 740 -2.92 -28.54 -12.99
CA ARG A 740 -1.61 -28.54 -13.67
C ARG A 740 -1.10 -29.94 -13.98
N GLY A 741 -1.73 -30.99 -13.43
CA GLY A 741 -1.28 -32.38 -13.55
C GLY A 741 -0.14 -32.75 -12.61
N GLU A 742 0.14 -31.92 -11.60
CA GLU A 742 1.21 -32.09 -10.61
C GLU A 742 0.68 -32.91 -9.41
N LEU A 743 0.25 -34.15 -9.68
CA LEU A 743 -0.54 -34.95 -8.73
C LEU A 743 0.24 -35.35 -7.46
N ASP A 744 1.54 -35.59 -7.55
CA ASP A 744 2.39 -35.83 -6.36
C ASP A 744 2.48 -34.59 -5.46
N ALA A 745 2.55 -33.40 -6.06
CA ALA A 745 2.54 -32.13 -5.32
C ALA A 745 1.18 -31.89 -4.65
N ALA A 746 0.08 -32.22 -5.33
CA ALA A 746 -1.28 -32.15 -4.77
C ALA A 746 -1.44 -33.03 -3.53
N VAL A 747 -0.95 -34.28 -3.58
CA VAL A 747 -0.98 -35.20 -2.43
C VAL A 747 -0.08 -34.72 -1.29
N ALA A 748 1.11 -34.19 -1.59
CA ALA A 748 1.99 -33.61 -0.58
C ALA A 748 1.37 -32.39 0.12
N ALA A 749 0.70 -31.51 -0.65
CA ALA A 749 -0.04 -30.37 -0.11
C ALA A 749 -1.20 -30.83 0.79
N ALA A 750 -1.94 -31.88 0.40
CA ALA A 750 -3.01 -32.46 1.21
C ALA A 750 -2.53 -32.95 2.58
N HIS A 751 -1.42 -33.69 2.64
CA HIS A 751 -0.85 -34.13 3.92
C HIS A 751 -0.31 -32.97 4.76
N THR A 752 0.25 -31.95 4.12
CA THR A 752 0.69 -30.73 4.82
C THR A 752 -0.50 -30.02 5.45
N ALA A 753 -1.61 -29.89 4.71
CA ALA A 753 -2.84 -29.30 5.20
C ALA A 753 -3.46 -30.09 6.36
N GLN A 754 -3.49 -31.42 6.26
CA GLN A 754 -3.97 -32.29 7.34
C GLN A 754 -3.19 -32.12 8.64
N LEU A 755 -1.87 -31.89 8.56
CA LEU A 755 -1.03 -31.63 9.74
C LEU A 755 -1.19 -30.21 10.29
N ALA A 756 -1.62 -29.27 9.46
CA ALA A 756 -1.78 -27.87 9.82
C ALA A 756 -3.16 -27.56 10.42
N LEU A 757 -4.20 -28.30 10.03
CA LEU A 757 -5.55 -28.15 10.57
C LEU A 757 -5.68 -28.86 11.92
N SER A 758 -6.47 -28.28 12.82
CA SER A 758 -6.81 -28.92 14.10
C SER A 758 -7.73 -30.13 13.90
N ASP A 759 -7.66 -31.12 14.78
CA ASP A 759 -8.65 -32.21 14.81
C ASP A 759 -10.06 -31.69 15.16
N GLU A 760 -10.14 -30.54 15.85
CA GLU A 760 -11.38 -29.88 16.28
C GLU A 760 -11.85 -28.80 15.29
N GLU A 761 -11.21 -28.69 14.12
CA GLU A 761 -11.54 -27.67 13.13
C GLU A 761 -12.99 -27.78 12.62
N PRO A 762 -13.71 -26.65 12.43
CA PRO A 762 -15.03 -26.61 11.81
C PRO A 762 -15.07 -27.31 10.45
N ALA A 763 -16.21 -27.93 10.16
CA ALA A 763 -16.34 -28.71 8.92
C ALA A 763 -16.22 -27.82 7.68
N ILE A 764 -16.64 -26.56 7.76
CA ILE A 764 -16.52 -25.59 6.65
C ILE A 764 -15.07 -25.34 6.21
N TYR A 765 -14.08 -25.48 7.10
CA TYR A 765 -12.67 -25.28 6.77
C TYR A 765 -11.95 -26.60 6.45
N ALA A 766 -12.26 -27.67 7.18
CA ALA A 766 -11.59 -28.96 7.02
C ALA A 766 -12.10 -29.79 5.84
N VAL A 767 -13.43 -29.84 5.63
CA VAL A 767 -14.05 -30.67 4.58
C VAL A 767 -13.55 -30.29 3.17
N PRO A 768 -13.46 -29.01 2.77
CA PRO A 768 -12.93 -28.66 1.45
C PRO A 768 -11.52 -29.19 1.18
N VAL A 769 -10.63 -29.18 2.19
CA VAL A 769 -9.28 -29.72 2.07
C VAL A 769 -9.31 -31.23 1.84
N PHE A 770 -10.06 -31.97 2.67
CA PHE A 770 -10.16 -33.42 2.55
C PHE A 770 -10.84 -33.86 1.24
N VAL A 771 -11.83 -33.09 0.78
CA VAL A 771 -12.48 -33.32 -0.53
C VAL A 771 -11.50 -33.06 -1.67
N ALA A 772 -10.72 -31.98 -1.63
CA ALA A 772 -9.69 -31.70 -2.63
C ALA A 772 -8.60 -32.80 -2.63
N ALA A 773 -8.22 -33.30 -1.46
CA ALA A 773 -7.29 -34.41 -1.31
C ALA A 773 -7.84 -35.72 -1.90
N ALA A 774 -9.11 -36.04 -1.65
CA ALA A 774 -9.79 -37.18 -2.25
C ALA A 774 -9.82 -37.08 -3.78
N ALA A 775 -10.11 -35.89 -4.32
CA ALA A 775 -10.09 -35.63 -5.76
C ALA A 775 -8.67 -35.77 -6.36
N ALA A 776 -7.62 -35.32 -5.65
CA ALA A 776 -6.23 -35.49 -6.05
C ALA A 776 -5.82 -36.97 -6.09
N ALA A 777 -6.17 -37.74 -5.05
CA ALA A 777 -5.94 -39.19 -4.99
C ALA A 777 -6.71 -39.92 -6.11
N ALA A 778 -7.96 -39.54 -6.37
CA ALA A 778 -8.76 -40.08 -7.46
C ALA A 778 -8.12 -39.79 -8.83
N ALA A 779 -7.68 -38.55 -9.06
CA ALA A 779 -6.98 -38.16 -10.29
C ALA A 779 -5.69 -38.96 -10.49
N ARG A 780 -4.90 -39.18 -9.42
CA ARG A 780 -3.66 -39.97 -9.45
C ARG A 780 -3.92 -41.43 -9.79
N SER A 781 -4.95 -42.03 -9.21
CA SER A 781 -5.34 -43.42 -9.48
C SER A 781 -5.72 -43.69 -10.94
N ARG A 782 -6.22 -42.67 -11.66
CA ARG A 782 -6.63 -42.77 -13.08
C ARG A 782 -5.44 -42.77 -14.05
N VAL A 783 -4.30 -42.19 -13.67
CA VAL A 783 -3.13 -42.03 -14.56
C VAL A 783 -2.26 -43.29 -14.60
N ASP A 784 -2.14 -44.03 -13.50
CA ASP A 784 -1.26 -45.19 -13.42
C ASP A 784 -1.85 -46.34 -12.56
N ALA A 785 -2.10 -47.48 -13.21
CA ALA A 785 -2.62 -48.70 -12.57
C ALA A 785 -1.68 -49.31 -11.52
N SER A 786 -0.40 -48.91 -11.47
CA SER A 786 0.55 -49.31 -10.42
C SER A 786 0.21 -48.69 -9.05
N HIS A 787 -0.65 -47.68 -9.03
CA HIS A 787 -1.11 -46.94 -7.85
C HIS A 787 -2.44 -47.46 -7.28
N ALA A 788 -2.74 -48.76 -7.40
CA ALA A 788 -3.95 -49.36 -6.82
C ALA A 788 -4.09 -49.17 -5.28
N ARG A 789 -3.01 -48.78 -4.59
CA ARG A 789 -3.03 -48.37 -3.18
C ARG A 789 -3.74 -47.02 -2.95
N ASP A 790 -3.82 -46.16 -3.96
CA ASP A 790 -4.36 -44.79 -3.86
C ASP A 790 -5.90 -44.78 -3.81
N ALA A 791 -6.57 -45.86 -4.26
CA ALA A 791 -8.01 -46.03 -4.01
C ALA A 791 -8.32 -46.19 -2.51
N GLY A 792 -7.39 -46.78 -1.74
CA GLY A 792 -7.44 -46.78 -0.28
C GLY A 792 -7.37 -45.36 0.28
N SER A 793 -6.53 -44.51 -0.31
CA SER A 793 -6.38 -43.11 0.10
C SER A 793 -7.59 -42.24 -0.24
N VAL A 794 -8.32 -42.49 -1.33
CA VAL A 794 -9.60 -41.77 -1.60
C VAL A 794 -10.59 -42.00 -0.46
N ARG A 795 -10.76 -43.27 -0.04
CA ARG A 795 -11.63 -43.62 1.09
C ARG A 795 -11.18 -42.95 2.37
N GLU A 796 -9.88 -43.01 2.70
CA GLU A 796 -9.33 -42.39 3.91
C GLU A 796 -9.67 -40.89 3.99
N TRP A 797 -9.49 -40.14 2.90
CA TRP A 797 -9.84 -38.72 2.86
C TRP A 797 -11.34 -38.45 2.97
N VAL A 798 -12.18 -39.28 2.35
CA VAL A 798 -13.64 -39.16 2.47
C VAL A 798 -14.11 -39.47 3.89
N GLU A 799 -13.51 -40.46 4.56
CA GLU A 799 -13.79 -40.80 5.95
C GLU A 799 -13.37 -39.67 6.91
N LEU A 800 -12.26 -38.99 6.64
CA LEU A 800 -11.85 -37.78 7.38
C LEU A 800 -12.86 -36.64 7.20
N ALA A 801 -13.32 -36.40 5.96
CA ALA A 801 -14.37 -35.42 5.69
C ALA A 801 -15.69 -35.77 6.41
N ALA A 802 -16.07 -37.05 6.40
CA ALA A 802 -17.26 -37.54 7.10
C ALA A 802 -17.13 -37.35 8.63
N ALA A 803 -15.95 -37.62 9.19
CA ALA A 803 -15.68 -37.44 10.61
C ALA A 803 -15.73 -35.96 11.02
N ALA A 804 -15.18 -35.05 10.22
CA ALA A 804 -15.28 -33.60 10.44
C ALA A 804 -16.74 -33.15 10.41
N LEU A 805 -17.49 -33.57 9.39
CA LEU A 805 -18.91 -33.25 9.25
C LEU A 805 -19.76 -33.79 10.42
N ALA A 806 -19.46 -34.98 10.93
CA ALA A 806 -20.20 -35.58 12.04
C ALA A 806 -19.99 -34.87 13.38
N ARG A 807 -18.88 -34.12 13.55
CA ARG A 807 -18.62 -33.30 14.74
C ARG A 807 -19.35 -31.95 14.68
N ASP A 808 -19.60 -31.46 13.47
CA ASP A 808 -20.20 -30.15 13.24
C ASP A 808 -21.72 -30.25 13.07
N ALA A 809 -22.45 -30.07 14.17
CA ALA A 809 -23.91 -30.06 14.16
C ALA A 809 -24.51 -28.88 13.38
N ALA A 810 -23.71 -27.86 13.05
CA ALA A 810 -24.11 -26.65 12.35
C ALA A 810 -23.67 -26.63 10.87
N ALA A 811 -23.26 -27.78 10.32
CA ALA A 811 -22.75 -27.88 8.95
C ALA A 811 -23.68 -27.23 7.91
N VAL A 812 -23.14 -26.24 7.21
CA VAL A 812 -23.89 -25.43 6.24
C VAL A 812 -24.09 -26.15 4.89
N PRO A 813 -25.10 -25.76 4.09
CA PRO A 813 -25.39 -26.37 2.79
C PRO A 813 -24.18 -26.49 1.86
N THR A 814 -23.25 -25.55 1.88
CA THR A 814 -22.02 -25.58 1.07
C THR A 814 -21.07 -26.68 1.48
N THR A 815 -20.89 -26.91 2.78
CA THR A 815 -20.07 -28.01 3.29
C THR A 815 -20.66 -29.36 2.87
N LEU A 816 -21.99 -29.49 2.93
CA LEU A 816 -22.71 -30.68 2.46
C LEU A 816 -22.55 -30.89 0.94
N ALA A 817 -22.68 -29.82 0.14
CA ALA A 817 -22.48 -29.89 -1.32
C ALA A 817 -21.03 -30.25 -1.69
N THR A 818 -20.05 -29.76 -0.92
CA THR A 818 -18.64 -30.12 -1.07
C THR A 818 -18.42 -31.60 -0.78
N TYR A 819 -18.95 -32.10 0.33
CA TYR A 819 -18.85 -33.52 0.71
C TYR A 819 -19.55 -34.46 -0.30
N ALA A 820 -20.69 -34.05 -0.87
CA ALA A 820 -21.40 -34.82 -1.90
C ALA A 820 -20.51 -35.11 -3.13
N GLY A 821 -19.67 -34.15 -3.54
CA GLY A 821 -18.70 -34.36 -4.61
C GLY A 821 -17.67 -35.44 -4.29
N ALA A 822 -17.15 -35.49 -3.05
CA ALA A 822 -16.21 -36.53 -2.63
C ALA A 822 -16.84 -37.93 -2.58
N LEU A 823 -18.12 -38.03 -2.17
CA LEU A 823 -18.84 -39.31 -2.25
C LEU A 823 -18.94 -39.83 -3.69
N CYS A 824 -19.07 -38.91 -4.66
CA CYS A 824 -19.06 -39.28 -6.08
C CYS A 824 -17.67 -39.74 -6.52
N GLU A 825 -16.58 -39.04 -6.16
CA GLU A 825 -15.21 -39.48 -6.44
C GLU A 825 -14.90 -40.86 -5.82
N LEU A 826 -15.33 -41.09 -4.58
CA LEU A 826 -15.19 -42.40 -3.92
C LEU A 826 -15.93 -43.49 -4.68
N ALA A 827 -17.18 -43.23 -5.09
CA ALA A 827 -17.97 -44.16 -5.88
C ALA A 827 -17.27 -44.55 -7.20
N GLU A 828 -16.75 -43.55 -7.93
CA GLU A 828 -16.01 -43.82 -9.17
C GLU A 828 -14.75 -44.65 -8.92
N SER A 829 -14.00 -44.34 -7.85
CA SER A 829 -12.78 -45.07 -7.49
C SER A 829 -13.03 -46.55 -7.14
N GLU A 830 -14.24 -46.86 -6.66
CA GLU A 830 -14.71 -48.22 -6.38
C GLU A 830 -15.37 -48.90 -7.59
N GLY A 831 -15.44 -48.21 -8.74
CA GLY A 831 -16.10 -48.71 -9.95
C GLY A 831 -17.63 -48.70 -9.87
N ARG A 832 -18.23 -47.93 -8.96
CA ARG A 832 -19.67 -47.73 -8.87
C ARG A 832 -20.12 -46.60 -9.80
N GLU A 833 -21.26 -46.79 -10.45
CA GLU A 833 -21.91 -45.74 -11.24
C GLU A 833 -22.47 -44.66 -10.31
N CYS A 834 -22.15 -43.38 -10.57
CA CYS A 834 -22.57 -42.25 -9.73
C CYS A 834 -23.03 -41.02 -10.53
N ALA A 835 -23.47 -41.22 -11.78
CA ALA A 835 -23.84 -40.12 -12.66
C ALA A 835 -25.04 -39.29 -12.15
N ALA A 836 -25.99 -39.92 -11.45
CA ALA A 836 -27.13 -39.23 -10.86
C ALA A 836 -26.72 -38.39 -9.65
N GLU A 837 -25.79 -38.90 -8.85
CA GLU A 837 -25.22 -38.26 -7.68
C GLU A 837 -24.40 -37.03 -8.07
N TRP A 838 -23.64 -37.08 -9.17
CA TRP A 838 -22.97 -35.88 -9.71
C TRP A 838 -23.96 -34.80 -10.16
N VAL A 839 -25.09 -35.19 -10.76
CA VAL A 839 -26.15 -34.22 -11.13
C VAL A 839 -26.76 -33.61 -9.88
N ASP A 840 -27.04 -34.42 -8.85
CA ASP A 840 -27.56 -33.90 -7.58
C ASP A 840 -26.55 -32.97 -6.89
N ALA A 841 -25.27 -33.32 -6.86
CA ALA A 841 -24.21 -32.46 -6.34
C ALA A 841 -24.18 -31.10 -7.09
N ALA A 842 -24.32 -31.10 -8.42
CA ALA A 842 -24.42 -29.86 -9.19
C ALA A 842 -25.64 -29.01 -8.80
N GLU A 843 -26.80 -29.63 -8.58
CA GLU A 843 -28.02 -28.94 -8.12
C GLU A 843 -27.88 -28.42 -6.68
N GLN A 844 -27.13 -29.10 -5.82
CA GLN A 844 -26.82 -28.59 -4.47
C GLN A 844 -25.96 -27.32 -4.56
N TRP A 845 -24.94 -27.30 -5.41
CA TRP A 845 -24.13 -26.10 -5.66
C TRP A 845 -24.92 -24.95 -6.29
N ALA A 846 -25.88 -25.26 -7.18
CA ALA A 846 -26.78 -24.26 -7.74
C ALA A 846 -27.66 -23.59 -6.66
N ARG A 847 -28.13 -24.35 -5.64
CA ARG A 847 -28.94 -23.82 -4.53
C ARG A 847 -28.19 -22.83 -3.64
N VAL A 848 -26.89 -23.07 -3.43
CA VAL A 848 -26.01 -22.18 -2.65
C VAL A 848 -25.36 -21.08 -3.51
N LYS A 849 -25.72 -21.01 -4.80
CA LYS A 849 -25.33 -19.96 -5.74
C LYS A 849 -23.81 -19.77 -5.91
N ASP A 850 -23.04 -20.86 -5.91
CA ASP A 850 -21.64 -20.83 -6.39
C ASP A 850 -21.59 -21.34 -7.85
N PRO A 851 -21.62 -20.45 -8.86
CA PRO A 851 -21.68 -20.84 -10.27
C PRO A 851 -20.43 -21.56 -10.75
N PHE A 852 -19.26 -21.32 -10.13
CA PHE A 852 -18.03 -22.01 -10.49
C PHE A 852 -18.10 -23.48 -10.08
N ARG A 853 -18.50 -23.74 -8.83
CA ARG A 853 -18.64 -25.10 -8.30
C ARG A 853 -19.78 -25.85 -8.97
N GLU A 854 -20.90 -25.17 -9.25
CA GLU A 854 -21.98 -25.73 -10.07
C GLU A 854 -21.44 -26.20 -11.43
N ALA A 855 -20.78 -25.32 -12.18
CA ALA A 855 -20.24 -25.65 -13.49
C ALA A 855 -19.20 -26.79 -13.41
N GLN A 856 -18.35 -26.80 -12.38
CA GLN A 856 -17.39 -27.88 -12.12
C GLN A 856 -18.10 -29.23 -11.95
N MET A 857 -19.12 -29.31 -11.08
CA MET A 857 -19.87 -30.55 -10.84
C MET A 857 -20.66 -30.98 -12.08
N ARG A 858 -21.25 -30.04 -12.84
CA ARG A 858 -21.94 -30.36 -14.11
C ARG A 858 -20.99 -30.98 -15.14
N LEU A 859 -19.73 -30.54 -15.19
CA LEU A 859 -18.73 -31.16 -16.07
C LEU A 859 -18.36 -32.58 -15.61
N ARG A 860 -18.24 -32.83 -14.30
CA ARG A 860 -18.04 -34.18 -13.76
C ARG A 860 -19.25 -35.09 -14.06
N ALA A 861 -20.46 -34.58 -13.88
CA ALA A 861 -21.70 -35.27 -14.26
C ALA A 861 -21.71 -35.64 -15.75
N ALA A 862 -21.26 -34.75 -16.63
CA ALA A 862 -21.18 -35.02 -18.05
C ALA A 862 -20.18 -36.15 -18.38
N GLU A 863 -19.02 -36.18 -17.72
CA GLU A 863 -18.04 -37.26 -17.88
C GLU A 863 -18.61 -38.62 -17.45
N ALA A 864 -19.27 -38.67 -16.29
CA ALA A 864 -19.91 -39.88 -15.77
C ALA A 864 -21.03 -40.37 -16.70
N LEU A 865 -21.89 -39.46 -17.19
CA LEU A 865 -22.97 -39.80 -18.13
C LEU A 865 -22.42 -40.32 -19.48
N LEU A 866 -21.29 -39.78 -19.96
CA LEU A 866 -20.63 -40.29 -21.17
C LEU A 866 -20.07 -41.69 -20.97
N ALA A 867 -19.52 -42.00 -19.80
CA ALA A 867 -19.06 -43.34 -19.46
C ALA A 867 -20.21 -44.37 -19.49
N LEU A 868 -21.43 -43.96 -19.13
CA LEU A 868 -22.65 -44.76 -19.23
C LEU A 868 -23.28 -44.77 -20.64
N GLY A 869 -22.75 -43.96 -21.57
CA GLY A 869 -23.26 -43.85 -22.93
C GLY A 869 -24.46 -42.90 -23.11
N ASP A 870 -24.91 -42.21 -22.07
CA ASP A 870 -26.00 -41.22 -22.16
C ASP A 870 -25.50 -39.87 -22.69
N ARG A 871 -25.25 -39.81 -24.00
CA ARG A 871 -24.80 -38.60 -24.68
C ARG A 871 -25.79 -37.44 -24.59
N ARG A 872 -27.10 -37.71 -24.50
CA ARG A 872 -28.12 -36.65 -24.48
C ARG A 872 -28.11 -35.93 -23.14
N ALA A 873 -28.08 -36.67 -22.05
CA ALA A 873 -27.97 -36.08 -20.71
C ALA A 873 -26.61 -35.40 -20.53
N ALA A 874 -25.52 -36.02 -20.98
CA ALA A 874 -24.20 -35.39 -20.95
C ALA A 874 -24.17 -34.06 -21.71
N ALA A 875 -24.78 -34.00 -22.90
CA ALA A 875 -24.88 -32.77 -23.70
C ALA A 875 -25.57 -31.63 -22.95
N ALA A 876 -26.62 -31.92 -22.19
CA ALA A 876 -27.33 -30.93 -21.39
C ALA A 876 -26.43 -30.36 -20.29
N GLN A 877 -25.70 -31.23 -19.59
CA GLN A 877 -24.79 -30.81 -18.51
C GLN A 877 -23.62 -29.96 -19.02
N VAL A 878 -22.95 -30.36 -20.12
CA VAL A 878 -21.83 -29.57 -20.66
C VAL A 878 -22.30 -28.22 -21.18
N ARG A 879 -23.48 -28.13 -21.82
CA ARG A 879 -24.03 -26.85 -22.29
C ARG A 879 -24.31 -25.90 -21.14
N ALA A 880 -24.95 -26.38 -20.08
CA ALA A 880 -25.21 -25.59 -18.88
C ALA A 880 -23.89 -25.09 -18.26
N ALA A 881 -22.92 -25.98 -18.08
CA ALA A 881 -21.60 -25.61 -17.56
C ALA A 881 -20.86 -24.60 -18.44
N ALA A 882 -20.94 -24.74 -19.77
CA ALA A 882 -20.30 -23.83 -20.71
C ALA A 882 -20.89 -22.41 -20.65
N VAL A 883 -22.21 -22.29 -20.56
CA VAL A 883 -22.89 -20.99 -20.39
C VAL A 883 -22.42 -20.33 -19.10
N THR A 884 -22.55 -21.03 -17.96
CA THR A 884 -22.12 -20.51 -16.66
C THR A 884 -20.64 -20.13 -16.64
N SER A 885 -19.77 -20.96 -17.25
CA SER A 885 -18.33 -20.69 -17.33
C SER A 885 -18.00 -19.47 -18.19
N ALA A 886 -18.76 -19.22 -19.26
CA ALA A 886 -18.61 -18.02 -20.09
C ALA A 886 -19.01 -16.77 -19.32
N ASP A 887 -20.17 -16.82 -18.66
CA ASP A 887 -20.77 -15.69 -17.95
C ASP A 887 -19.87 -15.17 -16.82
N ILE A 888 -19.26 -16.09 -16.06
CA ILE A 888 -18.35 -15.71 -14.96
C ILE A 888 -16.89 -15.54 -15.41
N GLY A 889 -16.54 -15.88 -16.66
CA GLY A 889 -15.17 -15.80 -17.16
C GLY A 889 -14.23 -16.91 -16.66
N ALA A 890 -14.74 -18.09 -16.31
CA ALA A 890 -13.97 -19.24 -15.85
C ALA A 890 -13.32 -20.02 -17.03
N GLN A 891 -12.20 -19.51 -17.55
CA GLN A 891 -11.57 -20.05 -18.76
C GLN A 891 -11.14 -21.52 -18.63
N GLN A 892 -10.73 -21.97 -17.45
CA GLN A 892 -10.37 -23.37 -17.22
C GLN A 892 -11.57 -24.30 -17.39
N LEU A 893 -12.72 -23.96 -16.80
CA LEU A 893 -13.94 -24.74 -16.92
C LEU A 893 -14.44 -24.71 -18.38
N MET A 894 -14.29 -23.59 -19.07
CA MET A 894 -14.57 -23.50 -20.52
C MET A 894 -13.66 -24.42 -21.35
N ARG A 895 -12.36 -24.51 -21.05
CA ARG A 895 -11.44 -25.46 -21.70
C ARG A 895 -11.87 -26.91 -21.46
N MET A 896 -12.34 -27.22 -20.26
CA MET A 896 -12.84 -28.56 -19.90
C MET A 896 -14.16 -28.87 -20.61
N ALA A 897 -15.10 -27.93 -20.63
CA ALA A 897 -16.36 -28.03 -21.37
C ALA A 897 -16.14 -28.31 -22.85
N ASN A 898 -15.23 -27.57 -23.50
CA ASN A 898 -14.88 -27.78 -24.91
C ASN A 898 -14.30 -29.18 -25.17
N ARG A 899 -13.47 -29.70 -24.25
CA ARG A 899 -12.90 -31.05 -24.36
C ARG A 899 -13.99 -32.13 -24.27
N ILE A 900 -14.87 -32.02 -23.28
CA ILE A 900 -15.96 -32.97 -23.07
C ILE A 900 -16.97 -32.89 -24.23
N ALA A 901 -17.32 -31.69 -24.68
CA ALA A 901 -18.19 -31.47 -25.83
C ALA A 901 -17.66 -32.11 -27.12
N LYS A 902 -16.35 -31.99 -27.38
CA LYS A 902 -15.69 -32.65 -28.50
C LYS A 902 -15.81 -34.17 -28.41
N HIS A 903 -15.66 -34.75 -27.21
CA HIS A 903 -15.82 -36.19 -26.99
C HIS A 903 -17.29 -36.64 -27.15
N ALA A 904 -18.23 -35.85 -26.61
CA ALA A 904 -19.67 -36.08 -26.69
C ALA A 904 -20.27 -35.81 -28.09
N ARG A 905 -19.52 -35.15 -28.99
CA ARG A 905 -19.98 -34.61 -30.27
C ARG A 905 -21.14 -33.62 -30.10
N VAL A 906 -21.02 -32.75 -29.11
CA VAL A 906 -22.01 -31.73 -28.74
C VAL A 906 -21.49 -30.37 -29.18
N VAL A 907 -22.37 -29.59 -29.82
CA VAL A 907 -22.11 -28.18 -30.12
C VAL A 907 -22.60 -27.35 -28.93
N LEU A 908 -21.72 -26.51 -28.35
CA LEU A 908 -21.96 -25.74 -27.11
C LEU A 908 -22.61 -24.37 -27.32
N GLY A 909 -22.69 -23.90 -28.55
CA GLY A 909 -23.43 -22.72 -28.98
C GLY A 909 -23.67 -22.80 -30.48
N ASP A 910 -24.40 -21.86 -31.08
CA ASP A 910 -24.25 -21.64 -32.51
C ASP A 910 -22.77 -21.31 -32.73
N GLU A 911 -22.07 -22.07 -33.57
CA GLU A 911 -20.81 -21.56 -34.11
C GLU A 911 -21.11 -20.14 -34.60
N PRO A 912 -20.31 -19.10 -34.27
CA PRO A 912 -20.37 -17.91 -35.09
C PRO A 912 -20.14 -18.45 -36.49
N LYS A 913 -21.17 -18.41 -37.35
CA LYS A 913 -20.97 -18.73 -38.76
C LYS A 913 -19.80 -17.86 -39.15
N PRO A 914 -18.64 -18.43 -39.51
CA PRO A 914 -17.58 -17.57 -39.96
C PRO A 914 -18.15 -16.79 -41.13
N ASP A 915 -17.96 -15.48 -41.15
CA ASP A 915 -18.28 -14.61 -42.30
C ASP A 915 -17.60 -15.11 -43.60
N ALA A 916 -16.83 -16.21 -43.53
CA ALA A 916 -16.35 -17.00 -44.66
C ALA A 916 -17.46 -17.45 -45.63
N ASP A 917 -18.71 -17.68 -45.19
CA ASP A 917 -19.83 -17.93 -46.12
C ASP A 917 -20.23 -16.67 -46.90
N LEU A 918 -20.02 -15.48 -46.30
CA LEU A 918 -20.23 -14.17 -46.92
C LEU A 918 -19.24 -13.93 -48.07
N TYR A 919 -18.03 -14.51 -47.97
CA TYR A 919 -16.96 -14.42 -48.97
C TYR A 919 -16.74 -15.72 -49.79
N GLN A 920 -17.56 -16.76 -49.59
CA GLN A 920 -17.48 -18.07 -50.25
C GLN A 920 -16.04 -18.65 -50.27
N LEU A 921 -15.34 -18.59 -49.14
CA LEU A 921 -13.98 -19.10 -49.02
C LEU A 921 -13.98 -20.63 -48.98
N THR A 922 -13.17 -21.26 -49.82
CA THR A 922 -12.98 -22.72 -49.76
C THR A 922 -12.20 -23.12 -48.51
N PRO A 923 -12.32 -24.37 -48.02
CA PRO A 923 -11.52 -24.86 -46.89
C PRO A 923 -10.02 -24.61 -47.07
N ARG A 924 -9.53 -24.76 -48.31
CA ARG A 924 -8.12 -24.57 -48.64
C ARG A 924 -7.70 -23.10 -48.65
N GLU A 925 -8.58 -22.19 -49.05
CA GLU A 925 -8.34 -20.75 -48.97
C GLU A 925 -8.31 -20.27 -47.51
N ARG A 926 -9.10 -20.86 -46.61
CA ARG A 926 -9.05 -20.55 -45.17
C ARG A 926 -7.71 -20.94 -44.53
N GLU A 927 -7.22 -22.14 -44.84
CA GLU A 927 -5.89 -22.58 -44.38
C GLU A 927 -4.77 -21.67 -44.88
N VAL A 928 -4.84 -21.24 -46.14
CA VAL A 928 -3.87 -20.29 -46.70
C VAL A 928 -4.01 -18.91 -46.05
N LEU A 929 -5.23 -18.42 -45.80
CA LEU A 929 -5.48 -17.12 -45.17
C LEU A 929 -4.93 -17.05 -43.73
N ALA A 930 -5.11 -18.11 -42.93
CA ALA A 930 -4.56 -18.20 -41.57
C ALA A 930 -3.03 -18.08 -41.57
N LEU A 931 -2.36 -18.80 -42.47
CA LEU A 931 -0.90 -18.76 -42.58
C LEU A 931 -0.38 -17.43 -43.16
N VAL A 932 -1.19 -16.74 -43.98
CA VAL A 932 -0.88 -15.37 -44.43
C VAL A 932 -1.02 -14.38 -43.27
N ALA A 933 -2.02 -14.57 -42.39
CA ALA A 933 -2.22 -13.73 -41.21
C ALA A 933 -1.08 -13.88 -40.17
N GLU A 934 -0.48 -15.07 -40.08
CA GLU A 934 0.78 -15.31 -39.34
C GLU A 934 2.02 -14.61 -39.96
N GLY A 935 1.88 -13.91 -41.08
CA GLY A 935 2.97 -13.19 -41.75
C GLY A 935 3.92 -14.07 -42.57
N LEU A 936 3.55 -15.33 -42.84
CA LEU A 936 4.41 -16.27 -43.56
C LEU A 936 4.48 -15.96 -45.07
N THR A 937 5.61 -16.26 -45.71
CA THR A 937 5.80 -16.11 -47.17
C THR A 937 5.18 -17.28 -47.96
N ASP A 938 4.86 -17.08 -49.24
CA ASP A 938 4.20 -18.12 -50.07
C ASP A 938 5.03 -19.40 -50.19
N ARG A 939 6.36 -19.29 -50.14
CA ARG A 939 7.28 -20.44 -50.14
C ARG A 939 7.20 -21.23 -48.84
N THR A 940 7.08 -20.54 -47.70
CA THR A 940 6.92 -21.16 -46.39
C THR A 940 5.55 -21.84 -46.26
N ILE A 941 4.50 -21.16 -46.73
CA ILE A 941 3.13 -21.69 -46.76
C ILE A 941 3.07 -22.95 -47.63
N GLY A 942 3.68 -22.92 -48.82
CA GLY A 942 3.70 -24.08 -49.72
C GLY A 942 4.39 -25.29 -49.10
N SER A 943 5.48 -25.06 -48.37
CA SER A 943 6.20 -26.11 -47.64
C SER A 943 5.36 -26.70 -46.50
N ARG A 944 4.64 -25.85 -45.75
CA ARG A 944 3.82 -26.26 -44.59
C ARG A 944 2.54 -27.00 -45.00
N LEU A 945 1.98 -26.63 -46.14
CA LEU A 945 0.76 -27.21 -46.69
C LEU A 945 1.02 -28.32 -47.73
N TYR A 946 2.29 -28.68 -47.98
CA TYR A 946 2.72 -29.66 -48.98
C TYR A 946 2.18 -29.39 -50.39
N ILE A 947 2.18 -28.12 -50.82
CA ILE A 947 1.74 -27.68 -52.16
C ILE A 947 2.77 -26.75 -52.82
N SER A 948 2.72 -26.63 -54.14
CA SER A 948 3.68 -25.79 -54.87
C SER A 948 3.52 -24.31 -54.53
N HIS A 949 4.62 -23.55 -54.57
CA HIS A 949 4.62 -22.09 -54.41
C HIS A 949 3.57 -21.40 -55.31
N ARG A 950 3.49 -21.84 -56.57
CA ARG A 950 2.56 -21.32 -57.57
C ARG A 950 1.09 -21.59 -57.23
N THR A 951 0.82 -22.66 -56.48
CA THR A 951 -0.52 -22.98 -55.96
C THR A 951 -0.89 -22.02 -54.84
N VAL A 952 0.04 -21.69 -53.95
CA VAL A 952 -0.17 -20.72 -52.86
C VAL A 952 -0.41 -19.32 -53.43
N GLU A 953 0.41 -18.86 -54.37
CA GLU A 953 0.21 -17.58 -55.06
C GLU A 953 -1.21 -17.47 -55.64
N ARG A 954 -1.69 -18.54 -56.29
CA ARG A 954 -3.06 -18.59 -56.82
C ARG A 954 -4.12 -18.48 -55.74
N HIS A 955 -3.93 -19.15 -54.59
CA HIS A 955 -4.85 -19.03 -53.45
C HIS A 955 -4.83 -17.64 -52.83
N VAL A 956 -3.66 -17.01 -52.69
CA VAL A 956 -3.53 -15.64 -52.19
C VAL A 956 -4.17 -14.64 -53.16
N SER A 957 -3.98 -14.79 -54.47
CA SER A 957 -4.66 -13.94 -55.47
C SER A 957 -6.18 -14.10 -55.44
N ASN A 958 -6.70 -15.33 -55.27
CA ASN A 958 -8.12 -15.56 -55.11
C ASN A 958 -8.68 -14.96 -53.82
N LEU A 959 -7.92 -15.04 -52.72
CA LEU A 959 -8.26 -14.44 -51.43
C LEU A 959 -8.33 -12.92 -51.53
N LEU A 960 -7.34 -12.28 -52.18
CA LEU A 960 -7.35 -10.84 -52.44
C LEU A 960 -8.59 -10.41 -53.22
N ALA A 961 -8.97 -11.17 -54.26
CA ALA A 961 -10.16 -10.88 -55.05
C ALA A 961 -11.48 -11.11 -54.29
N LYS A 962 -11.56 -12.16 -53.46
CA LYS A 962 -12.79 -12.47 -52.69
C LYS A 962 -13.01 -11.53 -51.50
N LEU A 963 -11.95 -10.98 -50.93
CA LEU A 963 -11.99 -10.09 -49.77
C LEU A 963 -11.81 -8.61 -50.13
N ASP A 964 -11.81 -8.28 -51.43
CA ASP A 964 -11.60 -6.93 -51.99
C ASP A 964 -10.35 -6.21 -51.41
N ALA A 965 -9.28 -6.99 -51.20
CA ALA A 965 -8.02 -6.49 -50.67
C ALA A 965 -7.04 -6.18 -51.80
N GLY A 966 -6.46 -4.97 -51.81
CA GLY A 966 -5.48 -4.56 -52.80
C GLY A 966 -4.09 -5.13 -52.55
N ARG A 967 -3.76 -5.49 -51.30
CA ARG A 967 -2.44 -6.00 -50.89
C ARG A 967 -2.53 -7.02 -49.75
N ARG A 968 -1.48 -7.85 -49.61
CA ARG A 968 -1.37 -8.89 -48.58
C ARG A 968 -1.54 -8.39 -47.13
N ALA A 969 -1.05 -7.19 -46.82
CA ALA A 969 -1.22 -6.60 -45.48
C ALA A 969 -2.68 -6.23 -45.17
N GLU A 970 -3.41 -5.77 -46.19
CA GLU A 970 -4.83 -5.45 -46.09
C GLU A 970 -5.67 -6.73 -45.96
N LEU A 971 -5.27 -7.80 -46.65
CA LEU A 971 -5.86 -9.13 -46.52
C LEU A 971 -5.81 -9.64 -45.07
N THR A 972 -4.69 -9.48 -44.37
CA THR A 972 -4.54 -9.85 -42.95
C THR A 972 -5.41 -8.98 -42.04
N ALA A 973 -5.45 -7.67 -42.29
CA ALA A 973 -6.26 -6.74 -41.49
C ALA A 973 -7.77 -7.03 -41.63
N ILE A 974 -8.24 -7.34 -42.85
CA ILE A 974 -9.63 -7.75 -43.11
C ILE A 974 -9.91 -9.10 -42.45
N ALA A 975 -8.97 -10.05 -42.50
CA ALA A 975 -9.14 -11.36 -41.89
C ALA A 975 -9.34 -11.28 -40.37
N HIS A 976 -8.56 -10.46 -39.65
CA HIS A 976 -8.75 -10.27 -38.20
C HIS A 976 -10.01 -9.45 -37.89
N ARG A 977 -10.29 -8.38 -38.67
CA ARG A 977 -11.47 -7.52 -38.45
C ARG A 977 -12.79 -8.27 -38.61
N HIS A 978 -12.86 -9.19 -39.57
CA HIS A 978 -14.04 -10.01 -39.86
C HIS A 978 -14.01 -11.37 -39.16
N GLY A 979 -13.08 -11.60 -38.23
CA GLY A 979 -12.98 -12.85 -37.46
C GLY A 979 -12.78 -14.11 -38.33
N LEU A 980 -12.17 -13.97 -39.51
CA LEU A 980 -11.89 -15.09 -40.42
C LEU A 980 -10.66 -15.91 -39.99
N VAL A 981 -9.85 -15.36 -39.08
CA VAL A 981 -8.67 -15.95 -38.45
C VAL A 981 -8.62 -15.49 -36.98
N ILE A 982 -8.10 -16.33 -36.08
CA ILE A 982 -8.00 -16.06 -34.63
C ILE A 982 -6.79 -15.19 -34.34
#